data_AF-A0A6A6TG75-F1
#
_entry.id   AF-A0A6A6TG75-F1
#
_cell.length_a   1.000
_cell.length_b   1.000
_cell.length_c   1.000
_cell.angle_alpha   90.00
_cell.angle_beta   90.00
_cell.angle_gamma   90.00
#
_symmetry.space_group_name_H-M   'P 1'
#
loop_
_entity.id
_entity.type
_entity.pdbx_description
1 polymer ?
#
loop_
_entity_poly.entity_id
_entity_poly.type
_entity_poly.pdbx_seq_one_letter_code
_entity_poly.pdbx_strand_id
1 'polypeptide(L)'
;MTRTNFTECGNTYMNDPDLIRRYNYSGPVKLIAPNPLTQITYEGCIALCGHGNQWYPWSTTAATITTWVLPIVGTLLQAPFESNAFWRTIKAINRWVGNPISSLAFILWDIEISGKCALFVDMALPYEDSIPDENSDYASLRDSFYLLMNLTQYKMKRVISMTREAEGLLRIMLFSKDLELHGTRKSLGQMRRKLAYDLRCNRRRGVVPVFISTLWFLVSLSISIEAAFNDVGSNTQAHSLAIGLFMAWFPVLILCSILDRNPVASDDIQRKLNKMVDLVCVSLQDDNTRNEYVASFQDLPQAQQMAVWVEKITAKAPYIERSYFCGFSGQARTRFHYGAGHAILVDIEKAYIADRGRGWLTNTKEARAALVLGQVDRGFVWFDGRQLWQIMASITLVGGTSAGAFVLSFFTPTVGLGCRTGGHMVFFIIAFSLHLAELGVWWFTSPLRRKDQFRSQVQELIHNRSEDLLEKHNHLSLPGLAASRATLAKILSYFEEFMVWSVLLWIRVLPLEAKIVKLSTTERAIRNHFVSLHRLTTRAWLQRGLFTPLEFANTVWLCYLIIAQTLGAFNNCACMTSIWGGSGGYMDFTQYNHANSTTVVRYWIEGTVTTCFFMALGMGYIVLEWLLQSHLSTENYHDAAKGLKRVRRFKRFTSWIRIPSTLLVLVIDNFLSACKLRKTSERKVLVWSKNGMGASMIDVDAKESFDNTVV
;
A
#
# COMPACT_ATOMS: atom_id res chain seq x y z
N MET A 1 -41.56 3.51 20.73
CA MET A 1 -41.38 3.92 19.33
C MET A 1 -42.08 2.90 18.45
N THR A 2 -43.07 3.32 17.68
CA THR A 2 -43.77 2.49 16.70
C THR A 2 -42.80 2.01 15.62
N ARG A 3 -42.85 0.73 15.28
CA ARG A 3 -42.02 0.13 14.22
C ARG A 3 -42.60 0.54 12.87
N THR A 4 -41.77 1.10 11.99
CA THR A 4 -42.20 1.47 10.63
C THR A 4 -42.50 0.22 9.80
N ASN A 5 -43.64 0.23 9.11
CA ASN A 5 -44.08 -0.82 8.20
C ASN A 5 -44.54 -0.20 6.88
N PHE A 6 -43.67 -0.20 5.87
CA PHE A 6 -43.96 0.45 4.58
C PHE A 6 -45.13 -0.18 3.83
N THR A 7 -45.41 -1.46 4.05
CA THR A 7 -46.56 -2.14 3.42
C THR A 7 -47.87 -1.56 3.94
N GLU A 8 -47.99 -1.37 5.25
CA GLU A 8 -49.17 -0.80 5.89
C GLU A 8 -49.34 0.69 5.57
N CYS A 9 -48.25 1.45 5.60
CA CYS A 9 -48.28 2.84 5.15
C CYS A 9 -48.72 2.97 3.69
N GLY A 10 -48.20 2.12 2.81
CA GLY A 10 -48.51 2.14 1.39
C GLY A 10 -49.97 1.86 1.13
N ASN A 11 -50.53 0.86 1.82
CA ASN A 11 -51.96 0.57 1.76
C ASN A 11 -52.81 1.74 2.26
N THR A 12 -52.36 2.44 3.31
CA THR A 12 -53.06 3.63 3.83
C THR A 12 -53.02 4.77 2.82
N TYR A 13 -51.86 5.06 2.22
CA TYR A 13 -51.70 6.11 1.22
C TYR A 13 -52.53 5.83 -0.05
N MET A 14 -52.45 4.61 -0.59
CA MET A 14 -53.10 4.26 -1.85
C MET A 14 -54.64 4.22 -1.75
N ASN A 15 -55.19 4.05 -0.55
CA ASN A 15 -56.64 3.98 -0.31
C ASN A 15 -57.26 5.32 0.09
N ASP A 16 -56.46 6.36 0.34
CA ASP A 16 -56.94 7.67 0.82
C ASP A 16 -56.66 8.78 -0.21
N PRO A 17 -57.69 9.26 -0.93
CA PRO A 17 -57.56 10.35 -1.91
C PRO A 17 -57.03 11.66 -1.32
N ASP A 18 -57.30 11.95 -0.04
CA ASP A 18 -56.85 13.18 0.59
C ASP A 18 -55.34 13.16 0.85
N LEU A 19 -54.81 12.01 1.25
CA LEU A 19 -53.36 11.81 1.41
C LEU A 19 -52.65 11.91 0.06
N ILE A 20 -53.21 11.32 -0.99
CA ILE A 20 -52.65 11.40 -2.36
C ILE A 20 -52.60 12.86 -2.83
N ARG A 21 -53.70 13.61 -2.67
CA ARG A 21 -53.75 15.02 -3.07
C ARG A 21 -52.72 15.86 -2.33
N ARG A 22 -52.44 15.56 -1.06
CA ARG A 22 -51.52 16.31 -0.21
C ARG A 22 -50.05 15.97 -0.43
N TYR A 23 -49.74 14.69 -0.65
CA TYR A 23 -48.36 14.19 -0.58
C TYR A 23 -47.86 13.51 -1.85
N ASN A 24 -48.62 13.54 -2.96
CA ASN A 24 -48.15 13.00 -4.22
C ASN A 24 -46.83 13.65 -4.66
N TYR A 25 -46.00 12.83 -5.31
CA TYR A 25 -44.78 13.31 -5.95
C TYR A 25 -45.05 13.70 -7.41
N SER A 26 -44.71 14.93 -7.78
CA SER A 26 -44.85 15.48 -9.13
C SER A 26 -43.50 15.75 -9.83
N GLY A 27 -42.39 15.44 -9.17
CA GLY A 27 -41.04 15.65 -9.69
C GLY A 27 -40.60 14.58 -10.71
N PRO A 28 -39.36 14.69 -11.22
CA PRO A 28 -38.81 13.72 -12.15
C PRO A 28 -38.58 12.36 -11.48
N VAL A 29 -39.14 11.30 -12.05
CA VAL A 29 -38.92 9.91 -11.61
C VAL A 29 -37.91 9.18 -12.51
N LYS A 30 -37.23 8.17 -11.98
CA LYS A 30 -36.22 7.38 -12.71
C LYS A 30 -36.63 5.91 -12.82
N LEU A 31 -36.43 5.33 -14.01
CA LEU A 31 -36.66 3.92 -14.36
C LEU A 31 -38.10 3.40 -14.25
N ILE A 32 -39.03 4.23 -13.76
CA ILE A 32 -40.45 3.93 -13.58
C ILE A 32 -41.29 5.08 -14.14
N ALA A 33 -42.55 4.80 -14.49
CA ALA A 33 -43.48 5.83 -14.94
C ALA A 33 -43.95 6.72 -13.75
N PRO A 34 -44.15 8.02 -13.94
CA PRO A 34 -44.76 8.87 -12.92
C PRO A 34 -46.16 8.36 -12.57
N ASN A 35 -46.42 8.10 -11.29
CA ASN A 35 -47.71 7.66 -10.79
C ASN A 35 -47.99 8.28 -9.41
N PRO A 36 -48.80 9.35 -9.33
CA PRO A 36 -49.07 10.03 -8.07
C PRO A 36 -49.82 9.14 -7.06
N LEU A 37 -50.49 8.07 -7.51
CA LEU A 37 -51.23 7.15 -6.65
C LEU A 37 -50.30 6.27 -5.80
N THR A 38 -49.10 5.98 -6.29
CA THR A 38 -48.14 5.08 -5.61
C THR A 38 -46.90 5.80 -5.11
N GLN A 39 -46.61 6.98 -5.68
CA GLN A 39 -45.40 7.76 -5.41
C GLN A 39 -45.68 8.89 -4.43
N ILE A 40 -45.02 8.82 -3.29
CA ILE A 40 -45.15 9.77 -2.19
C ILE A 40 -43.89 10.62 -2.04
N THR A 41 -44.06 11.88 -1.66
CA THR A 41 -42.96 12.76 -1.22
C THR A 41 -42.32 12.30 0.09
N TYR A 42 -41.11 12.77 0.37
CA TYR A 42 -40.44 12.55 1.66
C TYR A 42 -41.26 13.00 2.88
N GLU A 43 -41.86 14.19 2.80
CA GLU A 43 -42.70 14.73 3.89
C GLU A 43 -43.91 13.85 4.14
N GLY A 44 -44.56 13.37 3.07
CA GLY A 44 -45.67 12.41 3.18
C GLY A 44 -45.25 11.08 3.76
N CYS A 45 -44.10 10.54 3.35
CA CYS A 45 -43.56 9.30 3.90
C CYS A 45 -43.36 9.43 5.41
N ILE A 46 -42.75 10.52 5.89
CA ILE A 46 -42.58 10.75 7.33
C ILE A 46 -43.92 10.91 8.05
N ALA A 47 -44.86 11.64 7.45
CA ALA A 47 -46.18 11.85 8.05
C ALA A 47 -46.94 10.53 8.25
N LEU A 48 -46.81 9.58 7.31
CA LEU A 48 -47.52 8.30 7.34
C LEU A 48 -46.75 7.19 8.07
N CYS A 49 -45.45 7.07 7.83
CA CYS A 49 -44.62 5.96 8.32
C CYS A 49 -43.77 6.31 9.55
N GLY A 50 -43.68 7.58 9.91
CA GLY A 50 -42.82 8.09 10.96
C GLY A 50 -41.33 8.09 10.63
N HIS A 51 -40.52 8.40 11.63
CA HIS A 51 -39.05 8.47 11.55
C HIS A 51 -38.34 7.12 11.82
N GLY A 52 -39.10 6.04 11.99
CA GLY A 52 -38.55 4.72 12.34
C GLY A 52 -37.89 4.00 11.16
N ASN A 53 -37.26 2.86 11.47
CA ASN A 53 -36.67 1.95 10.49
C ASN A 53 -37.52 0.67 10.37
N GLN A 54 -37.69 0.17 9.14
CA GLN A 54 -38.18 -1.18 8.88
C GLN A 54 -37.01 -2.18 8.87
N TRP A 55 -36.64 -2.65 10.06
CA TRP A 55 -35.59 -3.67 10.24
C TRP A 55 -35.90 -4.98 9.51
N TYR A 56 -34.86 -5.59 8.93
CA TYR A 56 -34.97 -6.90 8.30
C TYR A 56 -35.31 -7.99 9.33
N PRO A 57 -36.04 -9.03 8.92
CA PRO A 57 -36.25 -10.20 9.76
C PRO A 57 -34.91 -10.91 10.02
N TRP A 58 -34.81 -11.62 11.15
CA TRP A 58 -33.59 -12.30 11.54
C TRP A 58 -33.06 -13.27 10.48
N SER A 59 -33.95 -13.94 9.73
CA SER A 59 -33.57 -14.84 8.64
C SER A 59 -32.73 -14.14 7.56
N THR A 60 -33.16 -12.96 7.10
CA THR A 60 -32.43 -12.15 6.11
C THR A 60 -31.12 -11.59 6.68
N THR A 61 -31.16 -11.12 7.92
CA THR A 61 -29.97 -10.63 8.63
C THR A 61 -28.93 -11.74 8.78
N ALA A 62 -29.34 -12.92 9.26
CA ALA A 62 -28.47 -14.08 9.44
C ALA A 62 -27.88 -14.55 8.12
N ALA A 63 -28.68 -14.61 7.04
CA ALA A 63 -28.19 -14.95 5.70
C ALA A 63 -27.12 -13.96 5.20
N THR A 64 -27.29 -12.67 5.45
CA THR A 64 -26.30 -11.64 5.07
C THR A 64 -25.02 -11.78 5.90
N ILE A 65 -25.14 -12.07 7.21
CA ILE A 65 -24.00 -12.30 8.09
C ILE A 65 -23.19 -13.51 7.63
N THR A 66 -23.84 -14.64 7.35
CA THR A 66 -23.14 -15.87 6.95
C THR A 66 -22.52 -15.74 5.56
N THR A 67 -23.15 -15.00 4.66
CA THR A 67 -22.70 -14.85 3.27
C THR A 67 -21.58 -13.82 3.13
N TRP A 68 -21.55 -12.76 3.93
CA TRP A 68 -20.59 -11.67 3.75
C TRP A 68 -19.75 -11.36 4.97
N VAL A 69 -20.37 -11.18 6.13
CA VAL A 69 -19.64 -10.78 7.33
C VAL A 69 -18.65 -11.86 7.75
N LEU A 70 -19.07 -13.13 7.78
CA LEU A 70 -18.18 -14.24 8.15
C LEU A 70 -17.03 -14.45 7.15
N PRO A 71 -17.24 -14.48 5.82
CA PRO A 71 -16.13 -14.54 4.87
C PRO A 71 -15.16 -13.36 4.97
N ILE A 72 -15.66 -12.13 5.12
CA ILE A 72 -14.81 -10.93 5.27
C ILE A 72 -13.97 -11.03 6.54
N VAL A 73 -14.57 -11.42 7.67
CA VAL A 73 -13.84 -11.65 8.92
C VAL A 73 -12.84 -12.80 8.74
N GLY A 74 -13.22 -13.88 8.06
CA GLY A 74 -12.33 -14.99 7.73
C GLY A 74 -11.09 -14.52 6.95
N THR A 75 -11.28 -13.67 5.93
CA THR A 75 -10.20 -13.07 5.15
C THR A 75 -9.35 -12.10 5.98
N LEU A 76 -9.98 -11.30 6.85
CA LEU A 76 -9.26 -10.43 7.79
C LEU A 76 -8.41 -11.23 8.77
N LEU A 77 -8.87 -12.38 9.25
CA LEU A 77 -8.11 -13.26 10.14
C LEU A 77 -6.86 -13.85 9.48
N GLN A 78 -6.84 -13.93 8.15
CA GLN A 78 -5.64 -14.32 7.39
C GLN A 78 -4.65 -13.18 7.18
N ALA A 79 -4.99 -11.96 7.60
CA ALA A 79 -4.10 -10.84 7.50
C ALA A 79 -2.85 -11.05 8.40
N PRO A 80 -1.70 -10.52 7.99
CA PRO A 80 -0.41 -10.79 8.63
C PRO A 80 -0.25 -10.03 9.95
N PHE A 81 -0.95 -10.46 11.01
CA PHE A 81 -0.94 -9.79 12.32
C PHE A 81 0.35 -10.03 13.12
N GLU A 82 0.71 -9.05 13.95
CA GLU A 82 1.83 -9.15 14.90
C GLU A 82 1.31 -9.68 16.24
N SER A 83 1.87 -10.80 16.71
CA SER A 83 1.59 -11.35 18.04
C SER A 83 2.08 -10.37 19.13
N ASN A 84 1.32 -10.26 20.23
CA ASN A 84 1.64 -9.37 21.38
C ASN A 84 1.72 -7.86 21.06
N ALA A 85 1.25 -7.42 19.88
CA ALA A 85 1.27 -6.02 19.48
C ALA A 85 -0.12 -5.51 19.05
N PHE A 86 -1.11 -5.66 19.93
CA PHE A 86 -2.53 -5.33 19.68
C PHE A 86 -2.74 -3.98 18.98
N TRP A 87 -2.16 -2.91 19.52
CA TRP A 87 -2.31 -1.56 18.96
C TRP A 87 -1.63 -1.36 17.60
N ARG A 88 -0.56 -2.09 17.31
CA ARG A 88 0.05 -2.07 15.97
C ARG A 88 -0.85 -2.76 14.96
N THR A 89 -1.44 -3.88 15.35
CA THR A 89 -2.43 -4.61 14.56
C THR A 89 -3.67 -3.76 14.28
N ILE A 90 -4.27 -3.12 15.30
CA ILE A 90 -5.41 -2.22 15.09
C ILE A 90 -5.05 -1.08 14.13
N LYS A 91 -3.89 -0.45 14.30
CA LYS A 91 -3.44 0.63 13.39
C LYS A 91 -3.26 0.15 11.96
N ALA A 92 -2.78 -1.08 11.76
CA ALA A 92 -2.66 -1.68 10.44
C ALA A 92 -4.05 -1.93 9.81
N ILE A 93 -4.98 -2.53 10.55
CA ILE A 93 -6.38 -2.74 10.09
C ILE A 93 -7.02 -1.41 9.73
N ASN A 94 -6.90 -0.41 10.61
CA ASN A 94 -7.44 0.93 10.38
C ASN A 94 -6.92 1.55 9.09
N ARG A 95 -5.66 1.32 8.75
CA ARG A 95 -5.06 1.83 7.52
C ARG A 95 -5.52 1.04 6.30
N TRP A 96 -5.52 -0.30 6.38
CA TRP A 96 -5.96 -1.16 5.28
C TRP A 96 -7.41 -0.92 4.91
N VAL A 97 -8.27 -0.76 5.92
CA VAL A 97 -9.71 -0.58 5.75
C VAL A 97 -10.07 0.89 5.52
N GLY A 98 -9.44 1.81 6.24
CA GLY A 98 -9.73 3.24 6.17
C GLY A 98 -9.18 3.93 4.93
N ASN A 99 -8.08 3.43 4.36
CA ASN A 99 -7.54 3.90 3.08
C ASN A 99 -6.97 2.72 2.27
N PRO A 100 -7.84 1.92 1.64
CA PRO A 100 -7.42 0.75 0.87
C PRO A 100 -6.61 1.11 -0.37
N ILE A 101 -6.87 2.28 -0.98
CA ILE A 101 -6.15 2.77 -2.17
C ILE A 101 -4.68 2.99 -1.85
N SER A 102 -4.39 3.71 -0.77
CA SER A 102 -3.02 3.93 -0.30
C SER A 102 -2.37 2.62 0.09
N SER A 103 -3.09 1.77 0.83
CA SER A 103 -2.56 0.49 1.29
C SER A 103 -2.17 -0.44 0.14
N LEU A 104 -3.05 -0.58 -0.87
CA LEU A 104 -2.75 -1.34 -2.08
C LEU A 104 -1.60 -0.74 -2.88
N ALA A 105 -1.50 0.59 -3.00
CA ALA A 105 -0.39 1.23 -3.72
C ALA A 105 0.98 0.85 -3.13
N PHE A 106 1.12 0.89 -1.79
CA PHE A 106 2.37 0.50 -1.13
C PHE A 106 2.67 -0.99 -1.27
N ILE A 107 1.67 -1.87 -1.13
CA ILE A 107 1.90 -3.32 -1.28
C ILE A 107 2.26 -3.68 -2.73
N LEU A 108 1.56 -3.11 -3.71
CA LEU A 108 1.85 -3.31 -5.13
C LEU A 108 3.25 -2.83 -5.51
N TRP A 109 3.73 -1.76 -4.87
CA TRP A 109 5.11 -1.31 -5.02
C TRP A 109 6.11 -2.31 -4.39
N ASP A 110 5.88 -2.81 -3.18
CA ASP A 110 6.75 -3.84 -2.60
C ASP A 110 6.79 -5.12 -3.47
N ILE A 111 5.66 -5.48 -4.11
CA ILE A 111 5.58 -6.57 -5.10
C ILE A 111 6.42 -6.26 -6.34
N GLU A 112 6.41 -5.03 -6.85
CA GLU A 112 7.24 -4.62 -8.00
C GLU A 112 8.74 -4.73 -7.68
N ILE A 113 9.16 -4.28 -6.50
CA ILE A 113 10.54 -4.41 -6.02
C ILE A 113 10.95 -5.88 -5.99
N SER A 114 10.09 -6.73 -5.42
CA SER A 114 10.29 -8.18 -5.36
C SER A 114 10.40 -8.81 -6.76
N GLY A 115 9.56 -8.34 -7.70
CA GLY A 115 9.57 -8.73 -9.11
C GLY A 115 10.88 -8.37 -9.81
N LYS A 116 11.43 -7.19 -9.52
CA LYS A 116 12.73 -6.77 -10.06
C LYS A 116 13.90 -7.58 -9.50
N CYS A 117 13.91 -7.89 -8.19
CA CYS A 117 14.88 -8.81 -7.62
C CYS A 117 14.87 -10.17 -8.34
N ALA A 118 13.68 -10.74 -8.53
CA ALA A 118 13.50 -12.01 -9.23
C ALA A 118 13.92 -11.92 -10.71
N LEU A 119 13.68 -10.78 -11.37
CA LEU A 119 14.11 -10.54 -12.75
C LEU A 119 15.64 -10.46 -12.87
N PHE A 120 16.32 -9.75 -11.97
CA PHE A 120 17.78 -9.62 -12.01
C PHE A 120 18.48 -10.96 -11.79
N VAL A 121 17.95 -11.79 -10.89
CA VAL A 121 18.43 -13.18 -10.71
C VAL A 121 18.20 -14.01 -11.98
N ASP A 122 17.00 -13.96 -12.58
CA ASP A 122 16.75 -14.66 -13.86
C ASP A 122 17.72 -14.21 -14.97
N MET A 123 18.02 -12.92 -15.02
CA MET A 123 18.93 -12.31 -15.99
C MET A 123 20.41 -12.56 -15.73
N ALA A 124 20.79 -13.04 -14.54
CA ALA A 124 22.19 -13.29 -14.21
C ALA A 124 22.83 -14.30 -15.18
N LEU A 125 22.03 -15.23 -15.68
CA LEU A 125 22.47 -16.27 -16.62
C LEU A 125 21.83 -16.10 -18.00
N PRO A 126 22.51 -16.56 -19.06
CA PRO A 126 21.88 -16.81 -20.35
C PRO A 126 20.64 -17.69 -20.22
N TYR A 127 19.76 -17.59 -21.22
CA TYR A 127 18.44 -18.22 -21.14
C TYR A 127 18.53 -19.76 -21.30
N GLU A 128 19.40 -20.22 -22.20
CA GLU A 128 19.56 -21.64 -22.55
C GLU A 128 20.59 -22.37 -21.66
N ASP A 129 21.38 -21.64 -20.88
CA ASP A 129 22.38 -22.22 -19.99
C ASP A 129 21.76 -23.05 -18.87
N SER A 130 22.46 -24.12 -18.48
CA SER A 130 22.12 -24.89 -17.30
C SER A 130 22.31 -24.04 -16.04
N ILE A 131 21.32 -24.07 -15.16
CA ILE A 131 21.41 -23.40 -13.85
C ILE A 131 22.55 -24.08 -13.06
N PRO A 132 23.57 -23.32 -12.61
CA PRO A 132 24.71 -23.84 -11.87
C PRO A 132 24.32 -24.50 -10.54
N ASP A 133 25.27 -25.15 -9.90
CA ASP A 133 25.10 -25.84 -8.62
C ASP A 133 24.88 -24.87 -7.43
N GLU A 134 24.60 -25.43 -6.26
CA GLU A 134 24.28 -24.65 -5.05
C GLU A 134 25.48 -23.87 -4.50
N ASN A 135 26.72 -24.24 -4.86
CA ASN A 135 27.92 -23.56 -4.43
C ASN A 135 28.39 -22.47 -5.41
N SER A 136 27.65 -22.27 -6.50
CA SER A 136 27.94 -21.24 -7.50
C SER A 136 27.72 -19.80 -6.99
N ASP A 137 28.33 -18.85 -7.70
CA ASP A 137 28.08 -17.42 -7.48
C ASP A 137 26.63 -17.02 -7.80
N TYR A 138 25.97 -17.75 -8.70
CA TYR A 138 24.55 -17.58 -8.99
C TYR A 138 23.68 -17.86 -7.77
N ALA A 139 23.93 -18.97 -7.07
CA ALA A 139 23.21 -19.31 -5.83
C ALA A 139 23.43 -18.23 -4.75
N SER A 140 24.67 -17.76 -4.62
CA SER A 140 25.02 -16.67 -3.69
C SER A 140 24.28 -15.36 -4.00
N LEU A 141 24.10 -15.02 -5.28
CA LEU A 141 23.34 -13.84 -5.69
C LEU A 141 21.84 -14.01 -5.51
N ARG A 142 21.29 -15.21 -5.74
CA ARG A 142 19.89 -15.52 -5.41
C ARG A 142 19.60 -15.25 -3.93
N ASP A 143 20.52 -15.61 -3.03
CA ASP A 143 20.40 -15.30 -1.60
C ASP A 143 20.46 -13.79 -1.33
N SER A 144 21.36 -13.09 -2.01
CA SER A 144 21.52 -11.63 -1.89
C SER A 144 20.23 -10.88 -2.27
N PHE A 145 19.65 -11.22 -3.42
CA PHE A 145 18.40 -10.60 -3.88
C PHE A 145 17.18 -11.02 -3.05
N TYR A 146 17.18 -12.24 -2.50
CA TYR A 146 16.15 -12.65 -1.54
C TYR A 146 16.24 -11.84 -0.24
N LEU A 147 17.45 -11.61 0.30
CA LEU A 147 17.61 -10.73 1.46
C LEU A 147 17.22 -9.30 1.14
N LEU A 148 17.62 -8.76 -0.02
CA LEU A 148 17.25 -7.40 -0.45
C LEU A 148 15.73 -7.20 -0.51
N MET A 149 15.00 -8.20 -1.00
CA MET A 149 13.54 -8.22 -0.98
C MET A 149 13.00 -8.08 0.46
N ASN A 150 13.52 -8.85 1.41
CA ASN A 150 13.10 -8.77 2.82
C ASN A 150 13.51 -7.46 3.49
N LEU A 151 14.70 -6.91 3.19
CA LEU A 151 15.19 -5.63 3.72
C LEU A 151 14.29 -4.46 3.37
N THR A 152 13.62 -4.52 2.22
CA THR A 152 12.68 -3.48 1.77
C THR A 152 11.54 -3.27 2.76
N GLN A 153 11.15 -4.31 3.50
CA GLN A 153 10.04 -4.27 4.44
C GLN A 153 10.37 -3.62 5.79
N TYR A 154 11.60 -3.13 5.98
CA TYR A 154 12.06 -2.57 7.24
C TYR A 154 12.41 -1.09 7.14
N LYS A 155 12.04 -0.34 8.18
CA LYS A 155 12.44 1.06 8.34
C LYS A 155 13.88 1.14 8.80
N MET A 156 14.62 2.03 8.17
CA MET A 156 15.95 2.42 8.60
C MET A 156 15.87 3.56 9.62
N LYS A 157 16.85 3.63 10.53
CA LYS A 157 17.01 4.77 11.45
C LYS A 157 17.13 6.07 10.63
N ARG A 158 16.37 7.10 11.00
CA ARG A 158 16.17 8.30 10.17
C ARG A 158 17.44 9.08 9.82
N VAL A 159 18.43 9.09 10.71
CA VAL A 159 19.73 9.75 10.45
C VAL A 159 20.56 8.92 9.47
N ILE A 160 20.46 7.60 9.55
CA ILE A 160 21.18 6.62 8.72
C ILE A 160 20.55 6.51 7.32
N SER A 161 19.22 6.56 7.22
CA SER A 161 18.49 6.41 5.95
C SER A 161 18.77 7.52 4.92
N MET A 162 19.51 8.55 5.33
CA MET A 162 19.85 9.72 4.50
C MET A 162 21.34 9.73 4.13
N THR A 163 22.15 8.80 4.63
CA THR A 163 23.60 8.73 4.33
C THR A 163 23.87 7.71 3.23
N ARG A 164 24.84 8.04 2.36
CA ARG A 164 25.25 7.16 1.25
C ARG A 164 26.10 5.99 1.76
N GLU A 165 26.83 6.23 2.84
CA GLU A 165 27.68 5.28 3.51
C GLU A 165 26.86 4.12 4.10
N ALA A 166 25.64 4.40 4.57
CA ALA A 166 24.71 3.37 5.04
C ALA A 166 24.21 2.48 3.88
N GLU A 167 23.92 3.09 2.73
CA GLU A 167 23.59 2.35 1.50
C GLU A 167 24.76 1.48 1.05
N GLY A 168 25.97 2.05 1.01
CA GLY A 168 27.20 1.34 0.68
C GLY A 168 27.46 0.15 1.60
N LEU A 169 27.26 0.31 2.91
CA LEU A 169 27.37 -0.77 3.88
C LEU A 169 26.39 -1.92 3.58
N LEU A 170 25.11 -1.60 3.27
CA LEU A 170 24.15 -2.62 2.87
C LEU A 170 24.56 -3.33 1.58
N ARG A 171 25.15 -2.62 0.61
CA ARG A 171 25.64 -3.24 -0.62
C ARG A 171 26.82 -4.18 -0.36
N ILE A 172 27.75 -3.80 0.52
CA ILE A 172 28.82 -4.70 0.98
C ILE A 172 28.19 -5.94 1.61
N MET A 173 27.29 -5.77 2.58
CA MET A 173 26.59 -6.88 3.23
C MET A 173 25.88 -7.82 2.23
N LEU A 174 25.26 -7.24 1.20
CA LEU A 174 24.45 -7.99 0.23
C LEU A 174 25.29 -8.65 -0.86
N PHE A 175 26.29 -7.99 -1.44
CA PHE A 175 26.93 -8.44 -2.68
C PHE A 175 28.38 -8.87 -2.52
N SER A 176 29.05 -8.48 -1.42
CA SER A 176 30.43 -8.92 -1.15
C SER A 176 30.50 -10.44 -0.90
N LYS A 177 31.64 -11.04 -1.27
CA LYS A 177 31.96 -12.45 -1.06
C LYS A 177 33.13 -12.63 -0.10
N ASP A 178 34.14 -11.77 -0.25
CA ASP A 178 35.48 -11.97 0.26
C ASP A 178 35.71 -11.34 1.64
N LEU A 179 34.69 -10.68 2.21
CA LEU A 179 34.77 -10.16 3.57
C LEU A 179 34.66 -11.30 4.60
N GLU A 180 35.74 -11.53 5.34
CA GLU A 180 35.73 -12.37 6.53
C GLU A 180 35.08 -11.63 7.71
N LEU A 181 34.29 -12.34 8.51
CA LEU A 181 33.55 -11.73 9.60
C LEU A 181 34.34 -11.82 10.91
N HIS A 182 34.81 -10.68 11.40
CA HIS A 182 35.60 -10.58 12.63
C HIS A 182 34.89 -11.23 13.82
N GLY A 183 35.62 -12.03 14.59
CA GLY A 183 35.09 -12.81 15.71
C GLY A 183 34.28 -14.05 15.33
N THR A 184 34.20 -14.41 14.04
CA THR A 184 33.59 -15.66 13.58
C THR A 184 34.47 -16.36 12.55
N ARG A 185 34.45 -17.70 12.51
CA ARG A 185 35.16 -18.49 11.49
C ARG A 185 34.41 -18.57 10.15
N LYS A 186 33.52 -17.62 9.85
CA LYS A 186 32.60 -17.70 8.72
C LYS A 186 32.79 -16.51 7.79
N SER A 187 32.72 -16.76 6.49
CA SER A 187 32.68 -15.68 5.51
C SER A 187 31.29 -15.02 5.47
N LEU A 188 31.24 -13.77 5.01
CA LEU A 188 29.98 -13.06 4.78
C LEU A 188 29.02 -13.84 3.88
N GLY A 189 29.56 -14.52 2.85
CA GLY A 189 28.77 -15.38 1.95
C GLY A 189 28.08 -16.54 2.67
N GLN A 190 28.76 -17.20 3.61
CA GLN A 190 28.19 -18.29 4.40
C GLN A 190 27.10 -17.79 5.36
N MET A 191 27.33 -16.65 6.01
CA MET A 191 26.33 -16.03 6.89
C MET A 191 25.09 -15.60 6.12
N ARG A 192 25.26 -15.01 4.93
CA ARG A 192 24.19 -14.66 4.00
C ARG A 192 23.35 -15.87 3.59
N ARG A 193 24.00 -16.96 3.19
CA ARG A 193 23.32 -18.22 2.80
C ARG A 193 22.53 -18.80 3.96
N LYS A 194 23.12 -18.84 5.16
CA LYS A 194 22.43 -19.30 6.37
C LYS A 194 21.19 -18.44 6.68
N LEU A 195 21.33 -17.12 6.63
CA LEU A 195 20.21 -16.21 6.90
C LEU A 195 19.10 -16.36 5.86
N ALA A 196 19.45 -16.44 4.57
CA ALA A 196 18.49 -16.63 3.50
C ALA A 196 17.76 -17.98 3.62
N TYR A 197 18.46 -19.05 3.98
CA TYR A 197 17.89 -20.36 4.28
C TYR A 197 16.88 -20.27 5.43
N ASP A 198 17.30 -19.75 6.59
CA ASP A 198 16.44 -19.62 7.79
C ASP A 198 15.14 -18.85 7.47
N LEU A 199 15.24 -17.78 6.67
CA LEU A 199 14.08 -16.99 6.23
C LEU A 199 13.17 -17.76 5.26
N ARG A 200 13.72 -18.54 4.31
CA ARG A 200 12.88 -19.32 3.37
C ARG A 200 12.11 -20.43 4.06
N CYS A 201 12.74 -21.15 5.00
CA CYS A 201 12.09 -22.22 5.78
C CYS A 201 10.83 -21.70 6.50
N ASN A 202 10.89 -20.49 7.06
CA ASN A 202 9.79 -19.91 7.84
C ASN A 202 8.63 -19.36 6.99
N ARG A 203 8.76 -19.21 5.66
CA ARG A 203 7.73 -18.61 4.78
C ARG A 203 6.55 -19.53 4.47
N ARG A 204 6.76 -20.85 4.42
CA ARG A 204 5.79 -21.82 3.86
C ARG A 204 4.47 -21.96 4.62
N ARG A 205 4.41 -21.61 5.91
CA ARG A 205 3.27 -21.96 6.79
C ARG A 205 2.03 -21.06 6.67
N GLY A 206 2.10 -19.99 5.87
CA GLY A 206 1.06 -18.95 5.87
C GLY A 206 0.25 -18.75 4.59
N VAL A 207 0.63 -19.38 3.48
CA VAL A 207 0.07 -19.09 2.16
C VAL A 207 -1.24 -19.83 1.90
N VAL A 208 -1.30 -21.11 2.26
CA VAL A 208 -2.46 -21.99 2.01
C VAL A 208 -3.76 -21.45 2.64
N PRO A 209 -3.79 -21.05 3.93
CA PRO A 209 -5.01 -20.53 4.53
C PRO A 209 -5.59 -19.30 3.84
N VAL A 210 -4.74 -18.44 3.28
CA VAL A 210 -5.17 -17.24 2.56
C VAL A 210 -5.85 -17.60 1.24
N PHE A 211 -5.30 -18.56 0.49
CA PHE A 211 -5.94 -19.06 -0.73
C PHE A 211 -7.28 -19.73 -0.44
N ILE A 212 -7.38 -20.54 0.63
CA ILE A 212 -8.65 -21.16 1.05
C ILE A 212 -9.68 -20.08 1.40
N SER A 213 -9.30 -19.06 2.18
CA SER A 213 -10.20 -17.96 2.52
C SER A 213 -10.62 -17.14 1.30
N THR A 214 -9.71 -16.90 0.36
CA THR A 214 -10.02 -16.19 -0.89
C THR A 214 -10.99 -17.01 -1.74
N LEU A 215 -10.77 -18.32 -1.85
CA LEU A 215 -11.68 -19.23 -2.55
C LEU A 215 -13.07 -19.23 -1.90
N TRP A 216 -13.14 -19.24 -0.56
CA TRP A 216 -14.41 -19.15 0.16
C TRP A 216 -15.16 -17.84 -0.16
N PHE A 217 -14.46 -16.71 -0.20
CA PHE A 217 -15.07 -15.44 -0.64
C PHE A 217 -15.63 -15.52 -2.06
N LEU A 218 -14.90 -16.14 -3.00
CA LEU A 218 -15.36 -16.32 -4.38
C LEU A 218 -16.61 -17.22 -4.46
N VAL A 219 -16.66 -18.29 -3.65
CA VAL A 219 -17.85 -19.15 -3.56
C VAL A 219 -19.05 -18.37 -3.03
N SER A 220 -18.88 -17.60 -1.95
CA SER A 220 -19.94 -16.73 -1.41
C SER A 220 -20.42 -15.70 -2.43
N LEU A 221 -19.51 -15.12 -3.23
CA LEU A 221 -19.86 -14.22 -4.32
C LEU A 221 -20.67 -14.91 -5.42
N SER A 222 -20.25 -16.10 -5.87
CA SER A 222 -20.99 -16.85 -6.90
C SER A 222 -22.40 -17.20 -6.45
N ILE A 223 -22.58 -17.67 -5.21
CA ILE A 223 -23.90 -17.99 -4.64
C ILE A 223 -24.77 -16.73 -4.56
N SER A 224 -24.18 -15.59 -4.19
CA SER A 224 -24.92 -14.33 -4.10
C SER A 224 -25.32 -13.76 -5.46
N ILE A 225 -24.49 -13.96 -6.48
CA ILE A 225 -24.83 -13.62 -7.86
C ILE A 225 -26.02 -14.48 -8.30
N GLU A 226 -25.96 -15.80 -8.12
CA GLU A 226 -27.06 -16.70 -8.46
C GLU A 226 -28.36 -16.31 -7.75
N ALA A 227 -28.30 -16.09 -6.43
CA ALA A 227 -29.45 -15.71 -5.63
C ALA A 227 -30.07 -14.37 -6.08
N ALA A 228 -29.24 -13.38 -6.42
CA ALA A 228 -29.72 -12.09 -6.93
C ALA A 228 -30.36 -12.23 -8.31
N PHE A 229 -29.78 -13.00 -9.23
CA PHE A 229 -30.33 -13.14 -10.58
C PHE A 229 -31.51 -14.13 -10.68
N ASN A 230 -31.74 -14.97 -9.68
CA ASN A 230 -32.97 -15.77 -9.57
C ASN A 230 -34.17 -14.94 -9.10
N ASP A 231 -33.95 -13.90 -8.29
CA ASP A 231 -34.98 -13.01 -7.73
C ASP A 231 -34.69 -11.55 -8.11
N VAL A 232 -34.60 -11.30 -9.42
CA VAL A 232 -34.26 -9.98 -9.97
C VAL A 232 -35.29 -8.94 -9.54
N GLY A 233 -34.78 -7.81 -9.05
CA GLY A 233 -35.61 -6.68 -8.62
C GLY A 233 -35.82 -6.66 -7.12
N SER A 234 -35.60 -7.80 -6.45
CA SER A 234 -35.64 -7.93 -5.00
C SER A 234 -34.60 -7.06 -4.31
N ASN A 235 -35.08 -6.11 -3.52
CA ASN A 235 -34.28 -5.14 -2.79
C ASN A 235 -33.26 -5.84 -1.87
N THR A 236 -33.69 -6.85 -1.12
CA THR A 236 -32.85 -7.57 -0.16
C THR A 236 -31.68 -8.30 -0.84
N GLN A 237 -31.94 -8.99 -1.96
CA GLN A 237 -30.90 -9.72 -2.69
C GLN A 237 -29.90 -8.78 -3.35
N ALA A 238 -30.38 -7.69 -3.96
CA ALA A 238 -29.53 -6.65 -4.52
C ALA A 238 -28.55 -6.09 -3.48
N HIS A 239 -29.03 -5.83 -2.26
CA HIS A 239 -28.19 -5.28 -1.20
C HIS A 239 -27.21 -6.29 -0.64
N SER A 240 -27.61 -7.56 -0.51
CA SER A 240 -26.65 -8.61 -0.17
C SER A 240 -25.52 -8.62 -1.19
N LEU A 241 -25.84 -8.70 -2.49
CA LEU A 241 -24.84 -8.69 -3.56
C LEU A 241 -23.97 -7.42 -3.54
N ALA A 242 -24.57 -6.24 -3.34
CA ALA A 242 -23.85 -4.97 -3.28
C ALA A 242 -22.76 -4.94 -2.20
N ILE A 243 -22.98 -5.51 -1.00
CA ILE A 243 -21.95 -5.60 0.06
C ILE A 243 -20.74 -6.38 -0.47
N GLY A 244 -21.01 -7.52 -1.10
CA GLY A 244 -19.98 -8.38 -1.68
C GLY A 244 -19.17 -7.68 -2.75
N LEU A 245 -19.86 -7.04 -3.69
CA LEU A 245 -19.22 -6.30 -4.76
C LEU A 245 -18.37 -5.14 -4.21
N PHE A 246 -18.90 -4.42 -3.23
CA PHE A 246 -18.21 -3.29 -2.61
C PHE A 246 -16.93 -3.73 -1.88
N MET A 247 -16.96 -4.90 -1.24
CA MET A 247 -15.84 -5.46 -0.47
C MET A 247 -14.87 -6.32 -1.31
N ALA A 248 -15.07 -6.44 -2.62
CA ALA A 248 -14.26 -7.30 -3.50
C ALA A 248 -12.78 -6.89 -3.59
N TRP A 249 -12.41 -5.64 -3.28
CA TRP A 249 -11.01 -5.21 -3.16
C TRP A 249 -10.30 -5.79 -1.93
N PHE A 250 -11.03 -6.20 -0.89
CA PHE A 250 -10.44 -6.62 0.38
C PHE A 250 -9.70 -7.96 0.29
N PRO A 251 -10.26 -9.02 -0.33
CA PRO A 251 -9.49 -10.23 -0.64
C PRO A 251 -8.27 -9.98 -1.53
N VAL A 252 -8.36 -9.05 -2.50
CA VAL A 252 -7.22 -8.64 -3.34
C VAL A 252 -6.10 -8.05 -2.46
N LEU A 253 -6.45 -7.17 -1.51
CA LEU A 253 -5.50 -6.59 -0.55
C LEU A 253 -4.83 -7.66 0.33
N ILE A 254 -5.61 -8.60 0.87
CA ILE A 254 -5.05 -9.68 1.70
C ILE A 254 -4.16 -10.62 0.87
N LEU A 255 -4.55 -10.98 -0.35
CA LEU A 255 -3.75 -11.78 -1.26
C LEU A 255 -2.41 -11.08 -1.60
N CYS A 256 -2.45 -9.78 -1.87
CA CYS A 256 -1.27 -8.91 -2.05
C CYS A 256 -0.30 -9.02 -0.86
N SER A 257 -0.83 -9.04 0.37
CA SER A 257 -0.02 -9.12 1.58
C SER A 257 0.77 -10.44 1.73
N ILE A 258 0.39 -11.51 1.01
CA ILE A 258 1.15 -12.78 0.97
C ILE A 258 2.48 -12.60 0.23
N LEU A 259 2.46 -11.90 -0.89
CA LEU A 259 3.66 -11.62 -1.66
C LEU A 259 4.66 -10.83 -0.84
N ASP A 260 4.12 -9.87 -0.10
CA ASP A 260 4.84 -9.02 0.82
C ASP A 260 4.95 -9.62 2.25
N ARG A 261 4.73 -10.93 2.41
CA ARG A 261 4.77 -11.58 3.72
C ARG A 261 6.19 -11.91 4.15
N ASN A 262 6.56 -11.35 5.30
CA ASN A 262 7.75 -11.70 6.04
C ASN A 262 7.60 -13.08 6.73
N PRO A 263 8.60 -13.97 6.69
CA PRO A 263 8.51 -15.31 7.26
C PRO A 263 8.56 -15.34 8.80
N VAL A 264 7.42 -15.08 9.46
CA VAL A 264 7.14 -15.29 10.91
C VAL A 264 8.03 -14.47 11.87
N ALA A 265 7.37 -13.64 12.69
CA ALA A 265 7.94 -12.72 13.68
C ALA A 265 8.92 -11.67 13.09
N SER A 266 8.37 -10.53 12.66
CA SER A 266 9.12 -9.40 12.09
C SER A 266 10.29 -8.94 12.96
N ASP A 267 10.15 -9.01 14.28
CA ASP A 267 11.16 -8.57 15.24
C ASP A 267 12.34 -9.54 15.37
N ASP A 268 12.14 -10.84 15.14
CA ASP A 268 13.24 -11.80 15.09
C ASP A 268 14.11 -11.59 13.84
N ILE A 269 13.45 -11.39 12.70
CA ILE A 269 14.11 -11.11 11.43
C ILE A 269 14.85 -9.77 11.50
N GLN A 270 14.23 -8.73 12.08
CA GLN A 270 14.90 -7.45 12.33
C GLN A 270 16.18 -7.62 13.16
N ARG A 271 16.13 -8.43 14.23
CA ARG A 271 17.30 -8.73 15.07
C ARG A 271 18.39 -9.46 14.29
N LYS A 272 18.03 -10.45 13.47
CA LYS A 272 18.98 -11.19 12.62
C LYS A 272 19.63 -10.29 11.57
N LEU A 273 18.86 -9.41 10.93
CA LEU A 273 19.36 -8.45 9.95
C LEU A 273 20.30 -7.43 10.59
N ASN A 274 19.90 -6.83 11.72
CA ASN A 274 20.76 -5.91 12.47
C ASN A 274 22.06 -6.59 12.92
N LYS A 275 21.98 -7.83 13.42
CA LYS A 275 23.18 -8.60 13.78
C LYS A 275 24.13 -8.79 12.60
N MET A 276 23.60 -9.02 11.40
CA MET A 276 24.43 -9.13 10.19
C MET A 276 25.09 -7.80 9.82
N VAL A 277 24.33 -6.69 9.89
CA VAL A 277 24.88 -5.33 9.67
C VAL A 277 25.97 -5.01 10.70
N ASP A 278 25.74 -5.28 11.98
CA ASP A 278 26.68 -5.02 13.07
C ASP A 278 27.98 -5.82 12.87
N LEU A 279 27.89 -7.09 12.46
CA LEU A 279 29.07 -7.90 12.14
C LEU A 279 29.88 -7.32 10.99
N VAL A 280 29.23 -6.81 9.94
CA VAL A 280 29.92 -6.14 8.82
C VAL A 280 30.58 -4.85 9.28
N CYS A 281 29.92 -4.04 10.11
CA CYS A 281 30.51 -2.84 10.71
C CYS A 281 31.80 -3.17 11.49
N VAL A 282 31.74 -4.15 12.39
CA VAL A 282 32.88 -4.56 13.23
C VAL A 282 34.02 -5.11 12.35
N SER A 283 33.70 -5.87 11.31
CA SER A 283 34.72 -6.45 10.42
C SER A 283 35.42 -5.38 9.56
N LEU A 284 34.70 -4.33 9.16
CA LEU A 284 35.28 -3.20 8.42
C LEU A 284 36.07 -2.23 9.31
N GLN A 285 35.88 -2.27 10.63
CA GLN A 285 36.66 -1.50 11.60
C GLN A 285 38.00 -2.15 11.95
N ASP A 286 38.14 -3.46 11.73
CA ASP A 286 39.42 -4.15 11.88
C ASP A 286 40.34 -3.85 10.70
N ASP A 287 41.51 -3.27 10.98
CA ASP A 287 42.43 -2.81 9.94
C ASP A 287 42.92 -3.96 9.05
N ASN A 288 43.19 -5.12 9.64
CA ASN A 288 43.67 -6.30 8.91
C ASN A 288 42.60 -6.82 7.95
N THR A 289 41.40 -7.11 8.47
CA THR A 289 40.27 -7.59 7.68
C THR A 289 39.89 -6.59 6.58
N ARG A 290 39.91 -5.28 6.87
CA ARG A 290 39.63 -4.23 5.88
C ARG A 290 40.69 -4.21 4.78
N ASN A 291 41.97 -4.28 5.13
CA ASN A 291 43.06 -4.25 4.15
C ASN A 291 43.04 -5.49 3.25
N GLU A 292 42.78 -6.67 3.81
CA GLU A 292 42.58 -7.91 3.05
C GLU A 292 41.36 -7.81 2.12
N TYR A 293 40.25 -7.24 2.61
CA TYR A 293 39.07 -7.03 1.80
C TYR A 293 39.33 -6.06 0.63
N VAL A 294 40.01 -4.95 0.86
CA VAL A 294 40.39 -4.01 -0.20
C VAL A 294 41.39 -4.65 -1.17
N ALA A 295 42.32 -5.47 -0.66
CA ALA A 295 43.28 -6.21 -1.45
C ALA A 295 42.60 -7.18 -2.44
N SER A 296 41.47 -7.77 -2.06
CA SER A 296 40.71 -8.68 -2.94
C SER A 296 40.22 -8.04 -4.25
N PHE A 297 40.19 -6.70 -4.35
CA PHE A 297 39.79 -5.95 -5.54
C PHE A 297 40.97 -5.37 -6.34
N GLN A 298 42.23 -5.58 -5.94
CA GLN A 298 43.40 -4.93 -6.55
C GLN A 298 43.53 -5.14 -8.07
N ASP A 299 43.10 -6.30 -8.57
CA ASP A 299 43.15 -6.64 -9.99
C ASP A 299 42.12 -5.90 -10.85
N LEU A 300 41.19 -5.16 -10.25
CA LEU A 300 40.10 -4.49 -10.95
C LEU A 300 40.41 -3.00 -11.17
N PRO A 301 39.95 -2.41 -12.30
CA PRO A 301 40.19 -0.99 -12.61
C PRO A 301 39.58 -0.03 -11.58
N GLN A 302 38.64 -0.52 -10.76
CA GLN A 302 37.91 0.26 -9.76
C GLN A 302 38.49 0.10 -8.33
N ALA A 303 39.62 -0.61 -8.18
CA ALA A 303 40.22 -0.92 -6.87
C ALA A 303 40.42 0.33 -6.00
N GLN A 304 40.99 1.40 -6.58
CA GLN A 304 41.25 2.64 -5.84
C GLN A 304 39.97 3.32 -5.37
N GLN A 305 38.92 3.32 -6.21
CA GLN A 305 37.62 3.87 -5.82
C GLN A 305 36.98 3.04 -4.71
N MET A 306 37.10 1.71 -4.77
CA MET A 306 36.64 0.80 -3.71
C MET A 306 37.34 1.07 -2.40
N ALA A 307 38.68 1.20 -2.40
CA ALA A 307 39.45 1.50 -1.19
C ALA A 307 38.98 2.79 -0.51
N VAL A 308 38.86 3.88 -1.29
CA VAL A 308 38.36 5.17 -0.78
C VAL A 308 36.92 5.07 -0.28
N TRP A 309 36.09 4.26 -0.94
CA TRP A 309 34.69 4.09 -0.57
C TRP A 309 34.53 3.29 0.72
N VAL A 310 35.25 2.18 0.86
CA VAL A 310 35.29 1.36 2.07
C VAL A 310 35.76 2.21 3.25
N GLU A 311 36.79 3.02 3.08
CA GLU A 311 37.28 3.89 4.16
C GLU A 311 36.23 4.91 4.63
N LYS A 312 35.48 5.51 3.71
CA LYS A 312 34.36 6.40 4.04
C LYS A 312 33.26 5.69 4.82
N ILE A 313 32.96 4.43 4.45
CA ILE A 313 31.96 3.62 5.16
C ILE A 313 32.48 3.28 6.57
N THR A 314 33.73 2.85 6.71
CA THR A 314 34.36 2.52 7.99
C THR A 314 34.34 3.72 8.93
N ALA A 315 34.67 4.92 8.44
CA ALA A 315 34.61 6.15 9.24
C ALA A 315 33.19 6.47 9.78
N LYS A 316 32.13 5.95 9.15
CA LYS A 316 30.74 6.11 9.59
C LYS A 316 30.18 4.88 10.30
N ALA A 317 30.86 3.74 10.29
CA ALA A 317 30.41 2.49 10.88
C ALA A 317 29.98 2.61 12.36
N PRO A 318 30.71 3.33 13.26
CA PRO A 318 30.31 3.48 14.66
C PRO A 318 28.96 4.17 14.86
N TYR A 319 28.53 5.01 13.91
CA TYR A 319 27.23 5.69 13.96
C TYR A 319 26.10 4.85 13.38
N ILE A 320 26.46 3.86 12.55
CA ILE A 320 25.55 2.96 11.86
C ILE A 320 25.27 1.71 12.71
N GLU A 321 26.29 1.25 13.43
CA GLU A 321 26.22 0.13 14.37
C GLU A 321 25.08 0.31 15.37
N ARG A 322 24.42 -0.81 15.69
CA ARG A 322 23.31 -0.93 16.64
C ARG A 322 22.05 -0.23 16.13
N SER A 323 21.06 -1.04 15.78
CA SER A 323 19.70 -0.63 15.36
C SER A 323 19.62 0.07 13.99
N TYR A 324 20.32 -0.46 12.99
CA TYR A 324 20.19 -0.03 11.59
C TYR A 324 18.72 -0.01 11.15
N PHE A 325 18.04 -1.16 11.31
CA PHE A 325 16.61 -1.31 11.16
C PHE A 325 15.91 -1.09 12.49
N CYS A 326 14.93 -0.19 12.52
CA CYS A 326 14.24 0.26 13.73
C CYS A 326 12.79 -0.25 13.85
N GLY A 327 12.22 -0.83 12.79
CA GLY A 327 10.92 -1.47 12.85
C GLY A 327 10.41 -1.98 11.51
N PHE A 328 9.39 -2.81 11.56
CA PHE A 328 8.71 -3.32 10.37
C PHE A 328 7.80 -2.24 9.75
N SER A 329 7.84 -2.14 8.42
CA SER A 329 7.06 -1.19 7.62
C SER A 329 6.32 -1.81 6.45
N GLY A 330 6.66 -3.04 6.08
CA GLY A 330 5.97 -3.78 5.02
C GLY A 330 4.46 -3.87 5.23
N GLN A 331 3.78 -4.33 4.20
CA GLN A 331 2.34 -4.55 4.13
C GLN A 331 1.57 -3.24 4.33
N ALA A 332 2.12 -2.15 3.79
CA ALA A 332 1.60 -0.79 3.91
C ALA A 332 1.37 -0.31 5.36
N ARG A 333 2.04 -0.87 6.37
CA ARG A 333 1.86 -0.46 7.78
C ARG A 333 2.32 0.97 8.05
N THR A 334 3.15 1.52 7.18
CA THR A 334 3.77 2.84 7.35
C THR A 334 3.61 3.70 6.10
N ARG A 335 3.33 4.98 6.31
CA ARG A 335 3.31 6.01 5.26
C ARG A 335 4.71 6.42 4.83
N PHE A 336 4.87 6.78 3.57
CA PHE A 336 6.10 7.36 3.03
C PHE A 336 7.34 6.45 3.17
N HIS A 337 7.13 5.13 3.16
CA HIS A 337 8.19 4.13 3.26
C HIS A 337 8.54 3.57 1.87
N TYR A 338 9.84 3.44 1.57
CA TYR A 338 10.37 3.06 0.24
C TYR A 338 11.19 1.77 0.28
N GLY A 339 11.55 1.36 1.50
CA GLY A 339 12.59 0.38 1.74
C GLY A 339 13.97 0.81 1.22
N ALA A 340 14.99 0.06 1.61
CA ALA A 340 16.31 0.19 1.01
C ALA A 340 16.37 -0.42 -0.40
N GLY A 341 15.49 -1.40 -0.69
CA GLY A 341 15.58 -2.20 -1.91
C GLY A 341 15.38 -1.42 -3.19
N HIS A 342 14.40 -0.51 -3.26
CA HIS A 342 14.14 0.25 -4.48
C HIS A 342 15.36 1.07 -4.93
N ALA A 343 16.00 1.77 -4.00
CA ALA A 343 17.17 2.58 -4.33
C ALA A 343 18.36 1.73 -4.77
N ILE A 344 18.66 0.66 -4.02
CA ILE A 344 19.75 -0.26 -4.37
C ILE A 344 19.49 -0.86 -5.75
N LEU A 345 18.26 -1.32 -6.04
CA LEU A 345 17.89 -1.90 -7.33
C LEU A 345 18.03 -0.92 -8.50
N VAL A 346 17.52 0.31 -8.35
CA VAL A 346 17.61 1.34 -9.40
C VAL A 346 19.08 1.70 -9.67
N ASP A 347 19.90 1.73 -8.63
CA ASP A 347 21.30 2.09 -8.80
C ASP A 347 22.13 0.97 -9.43
N ILE A 348 21.96 -0.28 -8.99
CA ILE A 348 22.65 -1.42 -9.63
C ILE A 348 22.15 -1.68 -11.05
N GLU A 349 20.87 -1.39 -11.33
CA GLU A 349 20.31 -1.41 -12.68
C GLU A 349 21.15 -0.50 -13.58
N LYS A 350 21.31 0.76 -13.16
CA LYS A 350 22.01 1.77 -13.96
C LYS A 350 23.54 1.61 -13.95
N ALA A 351 24.12 1.08 -12.87
CA ALA A 351 25.56 0.96 -12.73
C ALA A 351 26.17 -0.22 -13.51
N TYR A 352 25.42 -1.32 -13.67
CA TYR A 352 25.99 -2.53 -14.26
C TYR A 352 24.99 -3.37 -15.08
N ILE A 353 23.81 -3.65 -14.52
CA ILE A 353 22.89 -4.66 -15.11
C ILE A 353 22.30 -4.18 -16.44
N ALA A 354 21.95 -2.90 -16.55
CA ALA A 354 21.35 -2.35 -17.77
C ALA A 354 22.31 -2.42 -18.96
N ASP A 355 23.60 -2.17 -18.75
CA ASP A 355 24.59 -2.14 -19.83
C ASP A 355 24.99 -3.54 -20.30
N ARG A 356 25.05 -4.51 -19.39
CA ARG A 356 25.41 -5.90 -19.71
C ARG A 356 24.23 -6.76 -20.18
N GLY A 357 23.01 -6.41 -19.78
CA GLY A 357 21.81 -7.16 -20.17
C GLY A 357 21.73 -8.55 -19.53
N ARG A 358 21.21 -9.54 -20.26
CA ARG A 358 21.11 -10.93 -19.79
C ARG A 358 22.50 -11.60 -19.86
N GLY A 359 22.83 -12.43 -18.87
CA GLY A 359 24.17 -12.99 -18.70
C GLY A 359 25.13 -12.02 -18.01
N TRP A 360 24.62 -11.02 -17.27
CA TRP A 360 25.47 -10.03 -16.61
C TRP A 360 26.43 -10.64 -15.57
N LEU A 361 26.21 -11.88 -15.13
CA LEU A 361 27.07 -12.56 -14.16
C LEU A 361 28.28 -13.29 -14.79
N THR A 362 28.49 -13.23 -16.11
CA THR A 362 29.61 -13.95 -16.76
C THR A 362 30.97 -13.60 -16.15
N ASN A 363 31.22 -12.33 -15.80
CA ASN A 363 32.39 -11.92 -15.02
C ASN A 363 31.98 -11.64 -13.56
N THR A 364 32.11 -12.64 -12.68
CA THR A 364 31.58 -12.57 -11.31
C THR A 364 32.31 -11.56 -10.44
N LYS A 365 33.64 -11.43 -10.58
CA LYS A 365 34.46 -10.48 -9.81
C LYS A 365 34.09 -9.04 -10.16
N GLU A 366 34.05 -8.73 -11.46
CA GLU A 366 33.68 -7.39 -11.96
C GLU A 366 32.24 -7.04 -11.56
N ALA A 367 31.29 -7.97 -11.73
CA ALA A 367 29.90 -7.77 -11.37
C ALA A 367 29.75 -7.44 -9.88
N ARG A 368 30.36 -8.21 -8.99
CA ARG A 368 30.28 -7.96 -7.54
C ARG A 368 30.90 -6.61 -7.14
N ALA A 369 32.05 -6.26 -7.70
CA ALA A 369 32.69 -4.97 -7.43
C ALA A 369 31.80 -3.80 -7.88
N ALA A 370 31.22 -3.88 -9.08
CA ALA A 370 30.30 -2.87 -9.60
C ALA A 370 29.00 -2.77 -8.78
N LEU A 371 28.45 -3.89 -8.31
CA LEU A 371 27.26 -3.91 -7.44
C LEU A 371 27.52 -3.29 -6.06
N VAL A 372 28.73 -3.46 -5.52
CA VAL A 372 29.13 -2.88 -4.23
C VAL A 372 29.34 -1.36 -4.35
N LEU A 373 30.01 -0.91 -5.41
CA LEU A 373 30.24 0.52 -5.67
C LEU A 373 28.93 1.25 -6.05
N GLY A 374 28.20 0.71 -7.03
CA GLY A 374 27.11 1.37 -7.76
C GLY A 374 27.44 2.79 -8.25
N GLN A 375 26.43 3.61 -8.54
CA GLN A 375 26.68 4.99 -8.97
C GLN A 375 26.91 5.91 -7.76
N VAL A 376 28.10 6.50 -7.71
CA VAL A 376 28.55 7.37 -6.63
C VAL A 376 27.72 8.67 -6.54
N ASP A 377 26.92 9.01 -7.56
CA ASP A 377 26.29 10.32 -7.68
C ASP A 377 24.90 10.47 -7.06
N ARG A 378 24.17 9.38 -6.76
CA ARG A 378 22.78 9.44 -6.29
C ARG A 378 22.56 8.45 -5.14
N GLY A 379 22.36 8.96 -3.91
CA GLY A 379 21.88 8.11 -2.79
C GLY A 379 20.39 7.79 -2.92
N PHE A 380 19.78 7.17 -1.90
CA PHE A 380 18.35 6.82 -1.84
C PHE A 380 17.43 7.85 -2.52
N VAL A 381 16.94 7.54 -3.74
CA VAL A 381 16.02 8.40 -4.47
C VAL A 381 14.60 8.14 -3.98
N TRP A 382 13.97 9.19 -3.44
CA TRP A 382 12.65 9.14 -2.81
C TRP A 382 11.52 9.61 -3.74
N PHE A 383 11.60 9.63 -5.06
CA PHE A 383 10.38 9.74 -5.88
C PHE A 383 10.67 9.20 -7.26
N ASP A 384 9.96 8.15 -7.66
CA ASP A 384 10.09 7.60 -8.99
C ASP A 384 8.75 7.63 -9.72
N GLY A 385 8.68 8.33 -10.84
CA GLY A 385 7.48 8.36 -11.70
C GLY A 385 7.04 6.97 -12.17
N ARG A 386 7.94 5.96 -12.19
CA ARG A 386 7.58 4.56 -12.45
C ARG A 386 6.51 4.04 -11.47
N GLN A 387 6.45 4.60 -10.25
CA GLN A 387 5.51 4.21 -9.20
C GLN A 387 4.08 4.73 -9.44
N LEU A 388 3.88 5.69 -10.36
CA LEU A 388 2.55 6.18 -10.72
C LEU A 388 1.66 5.06 -11.26
N TRP A 389 2.24 4.05 -11.91
CA TRP A 389 1.48 2.90 -12.38
C TRP A 389 0.84 2.11 -11.23
N GLN A 390 1.58 1.86 -10.14
CA GLN A 390 1.03 1.14 -8.97
C GLN A 390 -0.06 1.94 -8.26
N ILE A 391 0.09 3.27 -8.24
CA ILE A 391 -0.93 4.20 -7.74
C ILE A 391 -2.20 4.13 -8.60
N MET A 392 -2.06 4.18 -9.93
CA MET A 392 -3.20 4.08 -10.83
C MET A 392 -3.87 2.70 -10.75
N ALA A 393 -3.07 1.63 -10.61
CA ALA A 393 -3.59 0.28 -10.43
C ALA A 393 -4.40 0.15 -9.13
N SER A 394 -3.93 0.72 -8.01
CA SER A 394 -4.67 0.67 -6.75
C SER A 394 -5.98 1.47 -6.80
N ILE A 395 -5.96 2.66 -7.41
CA ILE A 395 -7.16 3.49 -7.63
C ILE A 395 -8.17 2.72 -8.49
N THR A 396 -7.69 2.08 -9.56
CA THR A 396 -8.54 1.33 -10.50
C THR A 396 -9.14 0.09 -9.84
N LEU A 397 -8.38 -0.65 -9.03
CA LEU A 397 -8.88 -1.85 -8.35
C LEU A 397 -9.95 -1.52 -7.30
N VAL A 398 -9.69 -0.55 -6.42
CA VAL A 398 -10.69 -0.13 -5.42
C VAL A 398 -11.86 0.59 -6.08
N GLY A 399 -11.59 1.54 -6.96
CA GLY A 399 -12.62 2.31 -7.66
C GLY A 399 -13.49 1.45 -8.56
N GLY A 400 -12.91 0.51 -9.31
CA GLY A 400 -13.65 -0.38 -10.18
C GLY A 400 -14.56 -1.34 -9.43
N THR A 401 -14.09 -1.92 -8.31
CA THR A 401 -14.91 -2.79 -7.46
C THR A 401 -16.02 -2.01 -6.73
N SER A 402 -15.71 -0.82 -6.20
CA SER A 402 -16.71 0.07 -5.58
C SER A 402 -17.71 0.64 -6.59
N ALA A 403 -17.29 0.92 -7.83
CA ALA A 403 -18.16 1.43 -8.89
C ALA A 403 -19.24 0.43 -9.28
N GLY A 404 -18.91 -0.86 -9.39
CA GLY A 404 -19.93 -1.88 -9.69
C GLY A 404 -20.99 -2.01 -8.59
N ALA A 405 -20.59 -1.92 -7.31
CA ALA A 405 -21.53 -1.87 -6.19
C ALA A 405 -22.36 -0.58 -6.18
N PHE A 406 -21.75 0.56 -6.51
CA PHE A 406 -22.46 1.82 -6.65
C PHE A 406 -23.52 1.76 -7.75
N VAL A 407 -23.16 1.29 -8.96
CA VAL A 407 -24.08 1.14 -10.09
C VAL A 407 -25.26 0.25 -9.69
N LEU A 408 -24.97 -0.92 -9.09
CA LEU A 408 -26.01 -1.84 -8.65
C LEU A 408 -26.96 -1.16 -7.65
N SER A 409 -26.43 -0.54 -6.59
CA SER A 409 -27.28 0.11 -5.59
C SER A 409 -27.99 1.38 -6.10
N PHE A 410 -27.47 2.06 -7.13
CA PHE A 410 -28.05 3.30 -7.67
C PHE A 410 -29.23 3.05 -8.58
N PHE A 411 -29.22 1.93 -9.30
CA PHE A 411 -30.31 1.53 -10.18
C PHE A 411 -31.26 0.51 -9.54
N THR A 412 -31.02 0.10 -8.30
CA THR A 412 -31.96 -0.71 -7.50
C THR A 412 -32.91 0.21 -6.74
N PRO A 413 -34.19 -0.15 -6.55
CA PRO A 413 -35.07 0.58 -5.66
C PRO A 413 -34.44 0.75 -4.27
N THR A 414 -34.35 1.96 -3.76
CA THR A 414 -34.85 3.22 -4.30
C THR A 414 -33.83 3.90 -5.20
N VAL A 415 -34.22 4.14 -6.46
CA VAL A 415 -33.32 4.59 -7.52
C VAL A 415 -32.71 5.95 -7.18
N GLY A 416 -31.43 6.12 -7.47
CA GLY A 416 -30.69 7.35 -7.27
C GLY A 416 -29.71 7.34 -6.09
N LEU A 417 -29.39 8.54 -5.62
CA LEU A 417 -28.42 8.74 -4.54
C LEU A 417 -29.15 8.72 -3.19
N GLY A 418 -29.29 7.53 -2.62
CA GLY A 418 -29.79 7.31 -1.26
C GLY A 418 -28.66 7.04 -0.26
N CYS A 419 -29.02 6.64 0.97
CA CYS A 419 -28.02 6.39 2.02
C CYS A 419 -27.01 5.30 1.65
N ARG A 420 -27.42 4.28 0.89
CA ARG A 420 -26.54 3.16 0.48
C ARG A 420 -25.50 3.62 -0.53
N THR A 421 -25.95 4.11 -1.67
CA THR A 421 -25.09 4.59 -2.77
C THR A 421 -24.27 5.80 -2.38
N GLY A 422 -24.88 6.74 -1.67
CA GLY A 422 -24.18 7.85 -1.04
C GLY A 422 -23.14 7.38 -0.04
N GLY A 423 -23.45 6.35 0.75
CA GLY A 423 -22.51 5.67 1.65
C GLY A 423 -21.25 5.18 0.96
N HIS A 424 -21.40 4.38 -0.10
CA HIS A 424 -20.28 3.89 -0.91
C HIS A 424 -19.47 5.03 -1.52
N MET A 425 -20.14 6.05 -2.04
CA MET A 425 -19.51 7.22 -2.65
C MET A 425 -18.69 8.02 -1.63
N VAL A 426 -19.25 8.29 -0.45
CA VAL A 426 -18.55 8.98 0.65
C VAL A 426 -17.30 8.23 1.07
N PHE A 427 -17.39 6.90 1.25
CA PHE A 427 -16.23 6.07 1.59
C PHE A 427 -15.12 6.21 0.54
N PHE A 428 -15.48 6.08 -0.74
CA PHE A 428 -14.52 6.14 -1.84
C PHE A 428 -13.90 7.53 -1.98
N ILE A 429 -14.69 8.60 -1.90
CA ILE A 429 -14.20 9.98 -1.99
C ILE A 429 -13.23 10.28 -0.84
N ILE A 430 -13.54 9.85 0.38
CA ILE A 430 -12.63 10.03 1.53
C ILE A 430 -11.32 9.26 1.29
N ALA A 431 -11.40 7.98 0.90
CA ALA A 431 -10.21 7.17 0.63
C ALA A 431 -9.35 7.78 -0.50
N PHE A 432 -9.97 8.22 -1.60
CA PHE A 432 -9.30 8.84 -2.74
C PHE A 432 -8.67 10.17 -2.36
N SER A 433 -9.39 11.04 -1.65
CA SER A 433 -8.89 12.34 -1.17
C SER A 433 -7.73 12.17 -0.21
N LEU A 434 -7.81 11.20 0.72
CA LEU A 434 -6.71 10.87 1.63
C LEU A 434 -5.48 10.38 0.86
N HIS A 435 -5.67 9.55 -0.16
CA HIS A 435 -4.57 9.10 -0.99
C HIS A 435 -3.93 10.26 -1.77
N LEU A 436 -4.71 11.11 -2.44
CA LEU A 436 -4.19 12.31 -3.12
C LEU A 436 -3.46 13.26 -2.16
N ALA A 437 -4.01 13.49 -0.97
CA ALA A 437 -3.36 14.28 0.05
C ALA A 437 -2.05 13.63 0.52
N GLU A 438 -2.00 12.30 0.67
CA GLU A 438 -0.77 11.56 1.01
C GLU A 438 0.28 11.75 -0.10
N LEU A 439 -0.09 11.61 -1.37
CA LEU A 439 0.78 11.88 -2.52
C LEU A 439 1.26 13.33 -2.58
N GLY A 440 0.37 14.29 -2.33
CA GLY A 440 0.70 15.72 -2.32
C GLY A 440 1.68 16.06 -1.21
N VAL A 441 1.38 15.64 0.03
CA VAL A 441 2.29 15.79 1.17
C VAL A 441 3.62 15.14 0.87
N TRP A 442 3.58 13.95 0.30
CA TRP A 442 4.78 13.24 -0.07
C TRP A 442 5.62 14.02 -1.09
N TRP A 443 5.01 14.48 -2.18
CA TRP A 443 5.65 15.30 -3.21
C TRP A 443 6.29 16.56 -2.62
N PHE A 444 5.54 17.35 -1.85
CA PHE A 444 6.01 18.62 -1.27
C PHE A 444 7.07 18.46 -0.19
N THR A 445 7.03 17.37 0.58
CA THR A 445 7.99 17.12 1.66
C THR A 445 9.13 16.19 1.23
N SER A 446 9.07 15.62 0.02
CA SER A 446 10.20 14.91 -0.54
C SER A 446 11.36 15.90 -0.60
N PRO A 447 12.55 15.55 -0.06
CA PRO A 447 13.70 16.42 -0.14
C PRO A 447 14.07 16.55 -1.61
N LEU A 448 13.52 17.58 -2.27
CA LEU A 448 13.92 18.02 -3.58
C LEU A 448 15.38 18.47 -3.48
N ARG A 449 16.28 17.53 -3.73
CA ARG A 449 17.49 17.70 -4.55
C ARG A 449 18.14 19.09 -4.43
N ARG A 450 18.47 19.55 -3.23
CA ARG A 450 19.51 20.57 -3.04
C ARG A 450 20.63 19.94 -2.23
N LYS A 451 21.72 19.64 -2.95
CA LYS A 451 22.97 19.07 -2.45
C LYS A 451 23.61 19.90 -1.31
N ASP A 452 23.11 21.11 -1.04
CA ASP A 452 23.81 22.08 -0.18
C ASP A 452 23.31 22.14 1.27
N GLN A 453 22.07 21.77 1.59
CA GLN A 453 21.52 21.96 2.95
C GLN A 453 21.84 20.84 3.95
N PHE A 454 22.23 19.65 3.51
CA PHE A 454 22.57 18.55 4.42
C PHE A 454 24.04 18.53 4.80
N ARG A 455 24.92 18.97 3.88
CA ARG A 455 26.35 19.18 4.20
C ARG A 455 26.48 20.14 5.38
N SER A 456 25.70 21.23 5.38
CA SER A 456 25.67 22.18 6.49
C SER A 456 25.14 21.56 7.79
N GLN A 457 24.05 20.77 7.76
CA GLN A 457 23.50 20.15 8.99
C GLN A 457 24.38 19.05 9.58
N VAL A 458 25.06 18.25 8.76
CA VAL A 458 26.02 17.24 9.25
C VAL A 458 27.31 17.91 9.70
N GLN A 459 27.78 18.96 9.02
CA GLN A 459 28.88 19.78 9.54
C GLN A 459 28.48 20.47 10.84
N GLU A 460 27.27 21.01 10.98
CA GLU A 460 26.76 21.57 12.23
C GLU A 460 26.65 20.52 13.32
N LEU A 461 26.19 19.30 13.05
CA LEU A 461 26.14 18.23 14.06
C LEU A 461 27.55 17.73 14.45
N ILE A 462 28.51 17.81 13.54
CA ILE A 462 29.92 17.51 13.80
C ILE A 462 30.60 18.66 14.56
N HIS A 463 30.18 19.91 14.33
CA HIS A 463 30.77 21.11 14.92
C HIS A 463 30.13 21.48 16.26
N ASN A 464 28.82 21.31 16.41
CA ASN A 464 28.03 21.61 17.62
C ASN A 464 28.21 20.57 18.74
N ARG A 465 29.16 19.63 18.61
CA ARG A 465 29.65 18.85 19.75
C ARG A 465 30.88 19.49 20.42
N SER A 466 31.32 20.66 19.92
CA SER A 466 32.44 21.41 20.50
C SER A 466 32.04 22.66 21.30
N GLU A 467 30.78 23.13 21.24
CA GLU A 467 30.37 24.29 22.05
C GLU A 467 28.95 24.11 22.61
N ASP A 468 28.90 24.06 23.94
CA ASP A 468 27.69 24.19 24.74
C ASP A 468 27.33 25.68 24.88
N LEU A 469 26.03 25.98 24.91
CA LEU A 469 25.39 27.27 25.27
C LEU A 469 25.67 28.48 24.37
N LEU A 470 24.78 28.75 23.40
CA LEU A 470 23.84 29.89 23.43
C LEU A 470 23.07 29.95 22.09
N GLU A 471 21.74 29.90 22.22
CA GLU A 471 20.76 30.69 21.47
C GLU A 471 21.06 31.11 20.01
N LYS A 472 20.25 30.57 19.10
CA LYS A 472 19.52 31.25 17.99
C LYS A 472 19.55 30.39 16.72
N HIS A 473 18.48 29.63 16.51
CA HIS A 473 18.26 28.88 15.27
C HIS A 473 16.98 29.32 14.58
N ASN A 474 17.09 30.41 13.83
CA ASN A 474 16.17 30.74 12.75
C ASN A 474 16.54 29.89 11.53
N HIS A 475 15.93 28.72 11.40
CA HIS A 475 16.08 27.91 10.18
C HIS A 475 15.31 28.55 9.02
N LEU A 476 16.06 29.02 8.02
CA LEU A 476 15.59 29.28 6.67
C LEU A 476 14.80 28.07 6.15
N SER A 477 13.49 28.26 6.02
CA SER A 477 12.57 27.31 5.43
C SER A 477 11.82 27.99 4.28
N LEU A 478 11.46 27.20 3.27
CA LEU A 478 10.71 27.65 2.09
C LEU A 478 9.53 28.56 2.49
N PRO A 479 9.33 29.73 1.86
CA PRO A 479 8.37 30.73 2.31
C PRO A 479 6.91 30.21 2.42
N GLY A 480 6.52 29.20 1.64
CA GLY A 480 5.18 28.59 1.72
C GLY A 480 4.96 27.58 2.86
N LEU A 481 5.98 26.83 3.27
CA LEU A 481 5.87 25.79 4.32
C LEU A 481 6.33 26.30 5.71
N ALA A 482 7.16 27.36 5.74
CA ALA A 482 7.51 28.05 6.97
C ALA A 482 6.27 28.72 7.60
N ALA A 483 5.48 29.40 6.75
CA ALA A 483 4.22 30.01 7.12
C ALA A 483 3.25 28.95 7.68
N SER A 484 3.18 27.76 7.07
CA SER A 484 2.33 26.66 7.54
C SER A 484 2.82 26.07 8.86
N ARG A 485 4.14 25.97 9.09
CA ARG A 485 4.69 25.46 10.35
C ARG A 485 4.49 26.44 11.51
N ALA A 486 4.63 27.74 11.26
CA ALA A 486 4.39 28.78 12.25
C ALA A 486 2.90 28.87 12.63
N THR A 487 1.99 28.83 11.65
CA THR A 487 0.55 28.73 11.91
C THR A 487 0.19 27.42 12.62
N LEU A 488 0.78 26.30 12.22
CA LEU A 488 0.59 25.02 12.91
C LEU A 488 1.08 25.03 14.36
N ALA A 489 2.27 25.58 14.61
CA ALA A 489 2.79 25.72 15.97
C ALA A 489 1.86 26.59 16.82
N LYS A 490 1.33 27.69 16.25
CA LYS A 490 0.37 28.56 16.92
C LYS A 490 -0.96 27.84 17.22
N ILE A 491 -1.48 27.07 16.27
CA ILE A 491 -2.69 26.25 16.49
C ILE A 491 -2.41 25.19 17.57
N LEU A 492 -1.24 24.54 17.53
CA LEU A 492 -0.87 23.53 18.52
C LEU A 492 -0.72 24.11 19.91
N SER A 493 -0.17 25.32 20.05
CA SER A 493 -0.06 26.00 21.35
C SER A 493 -1.43 26.38 21.90
N TYR A 494 -2.37 26.83 21.05
CA TYR A 494 -3.75 27.05 21.49
C TYR A 494 -4.43 25.75 21.94
N PHE A 495 -4.21 24.67 21.20
CA PHE A 495 -4.78 23.37 21.53
C PHE A 495 -4.13 22.76 22.79
N GLU A 496 -2.83 22.98 23.00
CA GLU A 496 -2.11 22.62 24.22
C GLU A 496 -2.74 23.29 25.43
N GLU A 497 -2.88 24.62 25.39
CA GLU A 497 -3.48 25.38 26.50
C GLU A 497 -4.94 24.96 26.74
N PHE A 498 -5.72 24.73 25.69
CA PHE A 498 -7.10 24.25 25.82
C PHE A 498 -7.19 22.84 26.43
N MET A 499 -6.33 21.91 26.00
CA MET A 499 -6.31 20.54 26.52
C MET A 499 -5.83 20.48 27.97
N VAL A 500 -4.77 21.22 28.30
CA VAL A 500 -4.29 21.36 29.68
C VAL A 500 -5.40 21.92 30.54
N TRP A 501 -6.03 23.03 30.13
CA TRP A 501 -7.14 23.62 30.87
C TRP A 501 -8.32 22.65 31.06
N SER A 502 -8.75 21.98 29.98
CA SER A 502 -9.88 21.04 30.01
C SER A 502 -9.63 19.83 30.89
N VAL A 503 -8.47 19.18 30.79
CA VAL A 503 -8.14 17.99 31.60
C VAL A 503 -7.97 18.36 33.07
N LEU A 504 -7.32 19.49 33.36
CA LEU A 504 -7.17 19.96 34.73
C LEU A 504 -8.52 20.35 35.35
N LEU A 505 -9.46 20.90 34.56
CA LEU A 505 -10.84 21.17 35.00
C LEU A 505 -11.54 19.88 35.43
N TRP A 506 -11.47 18.81 34.62
CA TRP A 506 -12.07 17.51 34.96
C TRP A 506 -11.45 16.87 36.21
N ILE A 507 -10.12 16.90 36.35
CA ILE A 507 -9.43 16.40 37.55
C ILE A 507 -9.78 17.25 38.78
N ARG A 508 -10.06 18.55 38.60
CA ARG A 508 -10.53 19.42 39.69
C ARG A 508 -11.93 19.07 40.17
N VAL A 509 -12.77 18.49 39.34
CA VAL A 509 -14.15 18.11 39.70
C VAL A 509 -14.18 16.77 40.44
N LEU A 510 -13.23 15.86 40.17
CA LEU A 510 -13.19 14.54 40.81
C LEU A 510 -12.66 14.58 42.26
N PRO A 511 -13.32 13.92 43.22
CA PRO A 511 -12.85 13.80 44.61
C PRO A 511 -11.74 12.73 44.70
N LEU A 512 -10.50 13.13 44.40
CA LEU A 512 -9.33 12.26 44.46
C LEU A 512 -8.41 12.63 45.62
N GLU A 513 -7.92 11.63 46.36
CA GLU A 513 -6.80 11.79 47.29
C GLU A 513 -5.51 12.18 46.53
N ALA A 514 -4.71 13.06 47.12
CA ALA A 514 -3.49 13.63 46.56
C ALA A 514 -3.68 14.44 45.24
N LYS A 515 -4.77 15.22 45.18
CA LYS A 515 -5.18 16.04 44.03
C LYS A 515 -4.07 16.95 43.47
N ILE A 516 -3.30 17.63 44.33
CA ILE A 516 -2.24 18.56 43.91
C ILE A 516 -1.10 17.84 43.18
N VAL A 517 -0.69 16.67 43.68
CA VAL A 517 0.39 15.88 43.08
C VAL A 517 -0.06 15.28 41.74
N LYS A 518 -1.30 14.79 41.66
CA LYS A 518 -1.87 14.28 40.39
C LYS A 518 -2.02 15.39 39.34
N LEU A 519 -2.51 16.56 39.71
CA LEU A 519 -2.64 17.72 38.80
C LEU A 519 -1.29 18.12 38.19
N SER A 520 -0.26 18.29 39.00
CA SER A 520 1.07 18.70 38.51
C SER A 520 1.76 17.62 37.67
N THR A 521 1.58 16.35 38.04
CA THR A 521 2.11 15.21 37.26
C THR A 521 1.41 15.10 35.91
N THR A 522 0.08 15.23 35.86
CA THR A 522 -0.69 15.20 34.62
C THR A 522 -0.39 16.41 33.73
N GLU A 523 -0.30 17.62 34.28
CA GLU A 523 0.10 18.81 33.52
C GLU A 523 1.48 18.61 32.88
N ARG A 524 2.47 18.17 33.66
CA ARG A 524 3.82 17.91 33.15
C ARG A 524 3.82 16.82 32.09
N ALA A 525 3.03 15.76 32.27
CA ALA A 525 2.89 14.70 31.27
C ALA A 525 2.28 15.21 29.96
N ILE A 526 1.24 16.05 30.03
CA ILE A 526 0.61 16.66 28.86
C ILE A 526 1.58 17.64 28.16
N ARG A 527 2.20 18.57 28.88
CA ARG A 527 3.17 19.51 28.32
C ARG A 527 4.37 18.78 27.70
N ASN A 528 4.92 17.77 28.36
CA ASN A 528 5.99 16.94 27.80
C ASN A 528 5.53 16.22 26.52
N HIS A 529 4.27 15.78 26.45
CA HIS A 529 3.70 15.21 25.24
C HIS A 529 3.62 16.25 24.11
N PHE A 530 3.16 17.48 24.38
CA PHE A 530 3.09 18.55 23.40
C PHE A 530 4.46 19.04 22.94
N VAL A 531 5.47 19.11 23.83
CA VAL A 531 6.86 19.39 23.44
C VAL A 531 7.39 18.32 22.48
N SER A 532 7.05 17.05 22.72
CA SER A 532 7.38 15.95 21.78
C SER A 532 6.66 16.12 20.44
N LEU A 533 5.40 16.57 20.44
CA LEU A 533 4.64 16.87 19.22
C LEU A 533 5.22 18.04 18.42
N HIS A 534 5.68 19.11 19.07
CA HIS A 534 6.31 20.28 18.43
C HIS A 534 7.60 19.91 17.70
N ARG A 535 8.32 18.88 18.18
CA ARG A 535 9.55 18.36 17.57
C ARG A 535 9.29 17.41 16.39
N LEU A 536 8.03 17.09 16.10
CA LEU A 536 7.71 16.23 14.97
C LEU A 536 7.97 16.92 13.63
N THR A 537 8.25 16.09 12.63
CA THR A 537 8.26 16.54 11.24
C THR A 537 6.86 16.83 10.75
N THR A 538 6.74 17.67 9.72
CA THR A 538 5.46 17.91 9.03
C THR A 538 4.79 16.60 8.61
N ARG A 539 5.55 15.61 8.11
CA ARG A 539 5.03 14.28 7.76
C ARG A 539 4.45 13.55 8.97
N ALA A 540 5.19 13.48 10.07
CA ALA A 540 4.75 12.80 11.28
C ALA A 540 3.55 13.51 11.92
N TRP A 541 3.52 14.84 11.85
CA TRP A 541 2.40 15.64 12.31
C TRP A 541 1.14 15.36 11.49
N LEU A 542 1.19 15.48 10.17
CA LEU A 542 0.07 15.17 9.28
C LEU A 542 -0.39 13.73 9.42
N GLN A 543 0.56 12.80 9.58
CA GLN A 543 0.24 11.40 9.85
C GLN A 543 -0.63 11.23 11.11
N ARG A 544 -0.23 11.84 12.23
CA ARG A 544 -0.93 11.68 13.52
C ARG A 544 -2.20 12.53 13.63
N GLY A 545 -2.16 13.77 13.15
CA GLY A 545 -3.22 14.76 13.33
C GLY A 545 -4.30 14.73 12.25
N LEU A 546 -3.98 14.33 11.02
CA LEU A 546 -4.92 14.38 9.89
C LEU A 546 -5.24 12.98 9.36
N PHE A 547 -4.23 12.27 8.86
CA PHE A 547 -4.47 11.05 8.11
C PHE A 547 -4.97 9.89 8.98
N THR A 548 -4.39 9.65 10.16
CA THR A 548 -4.83 8.54 11.04
C THR A 548 -6.26 8.72 11.57
N PRO A 549 -6.67 9.91 12.06
CA PRO A 549 -8.06 10.14 12.46
C PRO A 549 -9.05 9.98 11.31
N LEU A 550 -8.73 10.49 10.11
CA LEU A 550 -9.61 10.37 8.95
C LEU A 550 -9.71 8.93 8.41
N GLU A 551 -8.62 8.16 8.42
CA GLU A 551 -8.68 6.72 8.15
C GLU A 551 -9.56 5.99 9.17
N PHE A 552 -9.50 6.38 10.45
CA PHE A 552 -10.36 5.82 11.49
C PHE A 552 -11.83 6.18 11.28
N ALA A 553 -12.13 7.45 10.98
CA ALA A 553 -13.47 7.87 10.62
C ALA A 553 -14.00 7.10 9.41
N ASN A 554 -13.18 6.90 8.37
CA ASN A 554 -13.57 6.15 7.18
C ASN A 554 -13.75 4.64 7.46
N THR A 555 -12.94 4.07 8.36
CA THR A 555 -13.10 2.68 8.83
C THR A 555 -14.41 2.51 9.60
N VAL A 556 -14.72 3.43 10.52
CA VAL A 556 -15.99 3.44 11.26
C VAL A 556 -17.16 3.62 10.30
N TRP A 557 -17.03 4.50 9.31
CA TRP A 557 -18.02 4.68 8.26
C TRP A 557 -18.28 3.37 7.51
N LEU A 558 -17.24 2.65 7.09
CA LEU A 558 -17.40 1.35 6.43
C LEU A 558 -18.10 0.33 7.33
N CYS A 559 -17.67 0.20 8.58
CA CYS A 559 -18.32 -0.70 9.54
C CYS A 559 -19.80 -0.35 9.72
N TYR A 560 -20.12 0.95 9.80
CA TYR A 560 -21.49 1.44 9.82
C TYR A 560 -22.26 1.02 8.56
N LEU A 561 -21.70 1.19 7.35
CA LEU A 561 -22.36 0.77 6.11
C LEU A 561 -22.70 -0.73 6.12
N ILE A 562 -21.72 -1.58 6.48
CA ILE A 562 -21.92 -3.03 6.53
C ILE A 562 -23.01 -3.40 7.55
N ILE A 563 -22.95 -2.85 8.76
CA ILE A 563 -23.93 -3.13 9.82
C ILE A 563 -25.32 -2.60 9.45
N ALA A 564 -25.41 -1.35 9.00
CA ALA A 564 -26.65 -0.69 8.61
C ALA A 564 -27.34 -1.44 7.46
N GLN A 565 -26.57 -1.90 6.47
CA GLN A 565 -27.10 -2.68 5.35
C GLN A 565 -27.52 -4.08 5.79
N THR A 566 -26.74 -4.74 6.65
CA THR A 566 -27.05 -6.08 7.16
C THR A 566 -28.33 -6.10 8.00
N LEU A 567 -28.57 -5.07 8.81
CA LEU A 567 -29.76 -4.97 9.67
C LEU A 567 -30.99 -4.39 8.96
N GLY A 568 -30.81 -3.72 7.83
CA GLY A 568 -31.87 -2.96 7.16
C GLY A 568 -32.12 -1.58 7.76
N ALA A 569 -31.12 -0.98 8.41
CA ALA A 569 -31.19 0.38 8.97
C ALA A 569 -31.48 1.45 7.89
N PHE A 570 -31.13 1.16 6.64
CA PHE A 570 -31.43 2.03 5.49
C PHE A 570 -32.86 1.90 4.97
N ASN A 571 -33.72 1.07 5.59
CA ASN A 571 -35.14 1.02 5.27
C ASN A 571 -35.91 2.06 6.10
N ASN A 572 -35.69 3.33 5.80
CA ASN A 572 -36.43 4.45 6.37
C ASN A 572 -36.77 5.47 5.28
N CYS A 573 -37.70 6.39 5.57
CA CYS A 573 -38.16 7.37 4.58
C CYS A 573 -37.01 8.21 4.01
N ALA A 574 -36.01 8.60 4.80
CA ALA A 574 -34.90 9.43 4.33
C ALA A 574 -34.01 8.71 3.31
N CYS A 575 -33.73 7.44 3.55
CA CYS A 575 -32.91 6.63 2.66
C CYS A 575 -33.68 6.13 1.44
N MET A 576 -34.96 5.76 1.62
CA MET A 576 -35.83 5.25 0.55
C MET A 576 -36.33 6.35 -0.40
N THR A 577 -36.32 7.61 0.00
CA THR A 577 -36.69 8.69 -0.92
C THR A 577 -35.51 9.26 -1.69
N SER A 578 -34.30 8.72 -1.50
CA SER A 578 -33.08 9.14 -2.21
C SER A 578 -32.78 10.65 -2.14
N ILE A 579 -32.97 11.27 -0.97
CA ILE A 579 -32.84 12.72 -0.78
C ILE A 579 -31.40 13.26 -0.91
N TRP A 580 -30.37 12.40 -0.94
CA TRP A 580 -28.98 12.86 -0.98
C TRP A 580 -28.60 13.41 -2.36
N GLY A 581 -29.36 13.07 -3.41
CA GLY A 581 -29.20 13.62 -4.75
C GLY A 581 -30.37 14.52 -5.14
N GLY A 582 -30.10 15.59 -5.90
CA GLY A 582 -31.14 16.51 -6.38
C GLY A 582 -32.15 15.88 -7.36
N SER A 583 -31.92 14.64 -7.80
CA SER A 583 -32.82 13.88 -8.68
C SER A 583 -33.70 12.87 -7.93
N GLY A 584 -33.69 12.88 -6.60
CA GLY A 584 -34.55 12.05 -5.75
C GLY A 584 -35.67 12.86 -5.09
N GLY A 585 -36.29 12.30 -4.06
CA GLY A 585 -37.33 12.95 -3.24
C GLY A 585 -38.65 12.18 -3.14
N TYR A 586 -38.71 10.96 -3.69
CA TYR A 586 -39.92 10.15 -3.73
C TYR A 586 -39.68 8.70 -3.37
N MET A 587 -40.72 8.05 -2.84
CA MET A 587 -40.77 6.62 -2.60
C MET A 587 -41.99 6.05 -3.30
N ASP A 588 -41.83 4.94 -4.03
CA ASP A 588 -42.95 4.23 -4.65
C ASP A 588 -43.32 3.01 -3.79
N PHE A 589 -44.53 3.01 -3.21
CA PHE A 589 -44.98 1.92 -2.33
C PHE A 589 -45.18 0.59 -3.05
N THR A 590 -45.30 0.58 -4.38
CA THR A 590 -45.41 -0.66 -5.17
C THR A 590 -44.06 -1.23 -5.56
N GLN A 591 -43.00 -0.41 -5.57
CA GLN A 591 -41.68 -0.81 -6.07
C GLN A 591 -40.52 -0.65 -5.07
N TYR A 592 -40.78 -0.21 -3.83
CA TYR A 592 -39.71 0.00 -2.84
C TYR A 592 -38.94 -1.28 -2.46
N ASN A 593 -39.62 -2.43 -2.50
CA ASN A 593 -39.05 -3.73 -2.16
C ASN A 593 -38.76 -4.61 -3.37
N HIS A 594 -39.42 -4.36 -4.50
CA HIS A 594 -39.26 -5.14 -5.71
C HIS A 594 -39.35 -4.23 -6.95
N ALA A 595 -38.31 -4.20 -7.77
CA ALA A 595 -38.28 -3.45 -9.02
C ALA A 595 -38.86 -4.29 -10.15
N ASN A 596 -39.84 -3.75 -10.90
CA ASN A 596 -40.41 -4.46 -12.05
C ASN A 596 -39.83 -4.01 -13.40
N SER A 597 -38.87 -3.07 -13.40
CA SER A 597 -38.29 -2.52 -14.63
C SER A 597 -37.26 -3.47 -15.23
N THR A 598 -37.42 -3.80 -16.51
CA THR A 598 -36.49 -4.66 -17.28
C THR A 598 -35.08 -4.09 -17.36
N THR A 599 -34.94 -2.76 -17.19
CA THR A 599 -33.64 -2.08 -17.19
C THR A 599 -32.80 -2.42 -15.96
N VAL A 600 -33.42 -2.85 -14.85
CA VAL A 600 -32.71 -3.17 -13.59
C VAL A 600 -31.78 -4.36 -13.79
N VAL A 601 -32.23 -5.38 -14.53
CA VAL A 601 -31.41 -6.54 -14.91
C VAL A 601 -30.10 -6.08 -15.57
N ARG A 602 -30.21 -5.16 -16.54
CA ARG A 602 -29.06 -4.67 -17.30
C ARG A 602 -28.04 -4.00 -16.38
N TYR A 603 -28.47 -3.11 -15.50
CA TYR A 603 -27.56 -2.44 -14.56
C TYR A 603 -26.97 -3.39 -13.52
N TRP A 604 -27.70 -4.41 -13.09
CA TRP A 604 -27.17 -5.45 -12.20
C TRP A 604 -26.07 -6.26 -12.88
N ILE A 605 -26.27 -6.61 -14.16
CA ILE A 605 -25.23 -7.26 -14.98
C ILE A 605 -24.02 -6.33 -15.10
N GLU A 606 -24.22 -5.08 -15.50
CA GLU A 606 -23.13 -4.09 -15.65
C GLU A 606 -22.34 -3.91 -14.35
N GLY A 607 -23.01 -3.75 -13.21
CA GLY A 607 -22.39 -3.60 -11.89
C GLY A 607 -21.61 -4.85 -11.48
N THR A 608 -22.22 -6.03 -11.60
CA THR A 608 -21.60 -7.32 -11.24
C THR A 608 -20.39 -7.61 -12.12
N VAL A 609 -20.53 -7.50 -13.44
CA VAL A 609 -19.45 -7.74 -14.41
C VAL A 609 -18.29 -6.78 -14.16
N THR A 610 -18.56 -5.50 -13.92
CA THR A 610 -17.52 -4.50 -13.65
C THR A 610 -16.68 -4.89 -12.44
N THR A 611 -17.32 -5.19 -11.31
CA THR A 611 -16.60 -5.58 -10.09
C THR A 611 -15.86 -6.91 -10.27
N CYS A 612 -16.51 -7.94 -10.83
CA CYS A 612 -15.89 -9.24 -11.08
C CYS A 612 -14.68 -9.12 -12.00
N PHE A 613 -14.74 -8.27 -13.02
CA PHE A 613 -13.63 -8.01 -13.93
C PHE A 613 -12.42 -7.42 -13.19
N PHE A 614 -12.60 -6.33 -12.43
CA PHE A 614 -11.49 -5.69 -11.71
C PHE A 614 -10.94 -6.59 -10.60
N MET A 615 -11.80 -7.31 -9.88
CA MET A 615 -11.37 -8.28 -8.88
C MET A 615 -10.54 -9.41 -9.52
N ALA A 616 -11.03 -10.01 -10.62
CA ALA A 616 -10.32 -11.07 -11.32
C ALA A 616 -8.98 -10.60 -11.90
N LEU A 617 -8.93 -9.38 -12.44
CA LEU A 617 -7.69 -8.75 -12.91
C LEU A 617 -6.70 -8.60 -11.74
N GLY A 618 -7.15 -8.05 -10.61
CA GLY A 618 -6.32 -7.88 -9.41
C GLY A 618 -5.79 -9.21 -8.86
N MET A 619 -6.66 -10.19 -8.65
CA MET A 619 -6.27 -11.53 -8.17
C MET A 619 -5.34 -12.22 -9.16
N GLY A 620 -5.67 -12.19 -10.45
CA GLY A 620 -4.86 -12.78 -11.52
C GLY A 620 -3.46 -12.17 -11.58
N TYR A 621 -3.34 -10.85 -11.49
CA TYR A 621 -2.05 -10.15 -11.43
C TYR A 621 -1.21 -10.59 -10.22
N ILE A 622 -1.81 -10.69 -9.03
CA ILE A 622 -1.09 -11.09 -7.81
C ILE A 622 -0.62 -12.54 -7.91
N VAL A 623 -1.48 -13.45 -8.36
CA VAL A 623 -1.11 -14.86 -8.56
C VAL A 623 0.01 -14.98 -9.60
N LEU A 624 -0.08 -14.20 -10.68
CA LEU A 624 0.96 -14.15 -11.71
C LEU A 624 2.30 -13.72 -11.12
N GLU A 625 2.34 -12.60 -10.40
CA GLU A 625 3.56 -12.10 -9.76
C GLU A 625 4.11 -13.10 -8.73
N TRP A 626 3.23 -13.77 -7.97
CA TRP A 626 3.64 -14.85 -7.06
C TRP A 626 4.35 -15.99 -7.78
N LEU A 627 3.78 -16.48 -8.87
CA LEU A 627 4.36 -17.56 -9.64
C LEU A 627 5.73 -17.17 -10.23
N LEU A 628 5.86 -15.95 -10.73
CA LEU A 628 7.11 -15.45 -11.31
C LEU A 628 8.23 -15.28 -10.28
N GLN A 629 7.89 -14.88 -9.06
CA GLN A 629 8.83 -14.61 -7.97
C GLN A 629 9.10 -15.84 -7.07
N SER A 630 8.29 -16.89 -7.18
CA SER A 630 8.33 -18.09 -6.32
C SER A 630 9.70 -18.78 -6.25
N HIS A 631 10.47 -18.79 -7.34
CA HIS A 631 11.80 -19.41 -7.41
C HIS A 631 12.80 -18.76 -6.44
N LEU A 632 12.69 -17.45 -6.18
CA LEU A 632 13.56 -16.73 -5.25
C LEU A 632 13.31 -17.15 -3.79
N SER A 633 12.05 -17.51 -3.52
CA SER A 633 11.53 -17.83 -2.18
C SER A 633 11.53 -19.33 -1.86
N THR A 634 11.79 -20.17 -2.87
CA THR A 634 11.82 -21.63 -2.71
C THR A 634 13.08 -22.03 -1.94
N GLU A 635 12.92 -22.81 -0.87
CA GLU A 635 14.01 -23.27 0.01
C GLU A 635 14.98 -24.21 -0.71
N ASN A 636 14.47 -25.35 -1.20
CA ASN A 636 15.28 -26.34 -1.92
C ASN A 636 15.81 -25.75 -3.23
N TYR A 637 17.13 -25.80 -3.41
CA TYR A 637 17.80 -25.22 -4.56
C TYR A 637 17.39 -25.85 -5.90
N HIS A 638 17.25 -27.17 -5.94
CA HIS A 638 16.85 -27.89 -7.16
C HIS A 638 15.41 -27.57 -7.58
N ASP A 639 14.50 -27.47 -6.61
CA ASP A 639 13.12 -27.06 -6.85
C ASP A 639 13.06 -25.61 -7.34
N ALA A 640 13.86 -24.72 -6.75
CA ALA A 640 13.98 -23.33 -7.18
C ALA A 640 14.48 -23.24 -8.64
N ALA A 641 15.49 -24.03 -9.00
CA ALA A 641 16.03 -24.09 -10.36
C ALA A 641 14.98 -24.61 -11.36
N LYS A 642 14.25 -25.68 -11.00
CA LYS A 642 13.13 -26.20 -11.81
C LYS A 642 12.02 -25.17 -11.95
N GLY A 643 11.70 -24.46 -10.88
CA GLY A 643 10.75 -23.35 -10.84
C GLY A 643 11.16 -22.24 -11.81
N LEU A 644 12.43 -21.81 -11.78
CA LEU A 644 12.93 -20.79 -12.70
C LEU A 644 12.82 -21.23 -14.16
N LYS A 645 13.15 -22.48 -14.50
CA LYS A 645 12.97 -23.02 -15.86
C LYS A 645 11.52 -22.95 -16.32
N ARG A 646 10.56 -23.25 -15.43
CA ARG A 646 9.12 -23.12 -15.71
C ARG A 646 8.72 -21.66 -15.90
N VAL A 647 9.19 -20.77 -15.04
CA VAL A 647 8.95 -19.32 -15.13
C VAL A 647 9.46 -18.76 -16.45
N ARG A 648 10.66 -19.17 -16.89
CA ARG A 648 11.23 -18.81 -18.20
C ARG A 648 10.28 -19.21 -19.34
N ARG A 649 9.90 -20.49 -19.42
CA ARG A 649 8.94 -21.00 -20.44
C ARG A 649 7.63 -20.23 -20.41
N PHE A 650 7.09 -19.99 -19.21
CA PHE A 650 5.85 -19.27 -19.02
C PHE A 650 5.95 -17.80 -19.48
N LYS A 651 7.04 -17.08 -19.15
CA LYS A 651 7.30 -15.71 -19.66
C LYS A 651 7.41 -15.68 -21.17
N ARG A 652 8.03 -16.70 -21.80
CA ARG A 652 8.10 -16.82 -23.26
C ARG A 652 6.69 -16.91 -23.87
N PHE A 653 5.82 -17.75 -23.29
CA PHE A 653 4.44 -17.93 -23.74
C PHE A 653 3.53 -16.71 -23.48
N THR A 654 3.72 -16.03 -22.35
CA THR A 654 2.87 -14.89 -21.93
C THR A 654 3.45 -13.52 -22.30
N SER A 655 4.50 -13.49 -23.11
CA SER A 655 5.17 -12.25 -23.54
C SER A 655 4.21 -11.25 -24.19
N TRP A 656 3.27 -11.72 -25.00
CA TRP A 656 2.27 -10.89 -25.68
C TRP A 656 1.34 -10.15 -24.71
N ILE A 657 1.00 -10.77 -23.56
CA ILE A 657 0.13 -10.17 -22.54
C ILE A 657 0.78 -8.95 -21.88
N ARG A 658 2.12 -8.86 -21.89
CA ARG A 658 2.88 -7.77 -21.25
C ARG A 658 3.16 -6.59 -22.17
N ILE A 659 2.86 -6.72 -23.46
CA ILE A 659 3.06 -5.63 -24.43
C ILE A 659 2.19 -4.41 -24.08
N PRO A 660 0.89 -4.53 -23.77
CA PRO A 660 0.05 -3.37 -23.46
C PRO A 660 0.52 -2.59 -22.23
N SER A 661 0.96 -3.28 -21.17
CA SER A 661 1.46 -2.60 -19.96
C SER A 661 2.78 -1.88 -20.23
N THR A 662 3.66 -2.48 -21.04
CA THR A 662 4.92 -1.85 -21.45
C THR A 662 4.65 -0.62 -22.31
N LEU A 663 3.73 -0.71 -23.27
CA LEU A 663 3.32 0.40 -24.12
C LEU A 663 2.71 1.54 -23.29
N LEU A 664 1.87 1.21 -22.31
CA LEU A 664 1.27 2.21 -21.43
C LEU A 664 2.32 2.93 -20.57
N VAL A 665 3.31 2.22 -20.03
CA VAL A 665 4.42 2.84 -19.29
C VAL A 665 5.20 3.80 -20.20
N LEU A 666 5.42 3.43 -21.47
CA LEU A 666 6.06 4.32 -22.45
C LEU A 666 5.20 5.56 -22.73
N VAL A 667 3.89 5.40 -22.89
CA VAL A 667 2.97 6.54 -23.09
C VAL A 667 3.00 7.49 -21.89
N ILE A 668 2.99 6.96 -20.66
CA ILE A 668 3.06 7.78 -19.44
C ILE A 668 4.40 8.50 -19.34
N ASP A 669 5.53 7.83 -19.61
CA ASP A 669 6.85 8.46 -19.51
C ASP A 669 7.03 9.53 -20.60
N ASN A 670 6.54 9.27 -21.82
CA ASN A 670 6.48 10.26 -22.90
C ASN A 670 5.62 11.47 -22.53
N PHE A 671 4.45 11.25 -21.92
CA PHE A 671 3.57 12.32 -21.44
C PHE A 671 4.27 13.17 -20.36
N LEU A 672 4.89 12.53 -19.36
CA LEU A 672 5.61 13.24 -18.30
C LEU A 672 6.83 14.01 -18.83
N SER A 673 7.53 13.44 -19.82
CA SER A 673 8.63 14.09 -20.53
C SER A 673 8.13 15.31 -21.32
N ALA A 674 7.02 15.17 -22.05
CA ALA A 674 6.40 16.25 -22.81
C ALA A 674 5.96 17.42 -21.90
N CYS A 675 5.46 17.12 -20.70
CA CYS A 675 5.13 18.14 -19.71
C CYS A 675 6.35 18.86 -19.09
N LYS A 676 7.59 18.55 -19.51
CA LYS A 676 8.85 19.04 -18.92
C LYS A 676 8.97 18.81 -17.41
N LEU A 677 8.14 17.92 -16.86
CA LEU A 677 8.19 17.52 -15.46
C LEU A 677 9.43 16.65 -15.20
N ARG A 678 10.10 16.15 -16.24
CA ARG A 678 11.24 15.24 -16.14
C ARG A 678 12.29 15.51 -17.24
N LYS A 679 13.57 15.60 -16.89
CA LYS A 679 14.70 15.51 -17.84
C LYS A 679 14.94 14.03 -18.17
N THR A 680 14.74 13.69 -19.44
CA THR A 680 14.61 12.31 -19.97
C THR A 680 15.96 11.61 -20.21
N SER A 681 17.07 12.34 -20.36
CA SER A 681 18.30 11.80 -20.97
C SER A 681 19.16 10.85 -20.11
N GLU A 682 18.67 10.32 -18.99
CA GLU A 682 19.54 9.61 -18.03
C GLU A 682 19.04 8.23 -17.55
N ARG A 683 17.93 7.70 -18.06
CA ARG A 683 17.41 6.41 -17.56
C ARG A 683 17.23 5.37 -18.65
N LYS A 684 18.08 4.34 -18.59
CA LYS A 684 17.85 3.04 -19.24
C LYS A 684 16.77 2.28 -18.45
N VAL A 685 15.78 1.72 -19.15
CA VAL A 685 14.75 0.85 -18.56
C VAL A 685 14.99 -0.54 -19.15
N LEU A 686 15.23 -1.53 -18.30
CA LEU A 686 15.28 -2.92 -18.77
C LEU A 686 13.88 -3.41 -19.11
N VAL A 687 13.63 -3.67 -20.40
CA VAL A 687 12.40 -4.28 -20.90
C VAL A 687 12.68 -5.69 -21.37
N TRP A 688 11.82 -6.65 -20.99
CA TRP A 688 11.95 -8.03 -21.42
C TRP A 688 11.69 -8.19 -22.92
N SER A 689 12.59 -8.87 -23.65
CA SER A 689 12.51 -9.14 -25.09
C SER A 689 12.67 -10.64 -25.40
N LYS A 690 12.02 -11.10 -26.47
CA LYS A 690 11.92 -12.51 -26.90
C LYS A 690 13.26 -13.09 -27.40
N ASN A 691 14.14 -12.27 -27.98
CA ASN A 691 15.37 -12.71 -28.66
C ASN A 691 16.66 -12.37 -27.88
N GLY A 692 16.54 -12.18 -26.56
CA GLY A 692 17.59 -11.56 -25.75
C GLY A 692 17.28 -10.08 -25.54
N MET A 693 17.42 -9.61 -24.30
CA MET A 693 17.24 -8.20 -24.00
C MET A 693 18.47 -7.44 -24.48
N GLY A 694 18.33 -6.71 -25.58
CA GLY A 694 19.14 -5.52 -25.79
C GLY A 694 18.65 -4.44 -24.83
N ALA A 695 19.56 -3.71 -24.19
CA ALA A 695 19.20 -2.43 -23.60
C ALA A 695 18.74 -1.52 -24.76
N SER A 696 17.45 -1.25 -24.87
CA SER A 696 17.01 -0.18 -25.74
C SER A 696 17.45 1.13 -25.09
N MET A 697 18.62 1.62 -25.51
CA MET A 697 18.95 3.02 -25.36
C MET A 697 17.95 3.76 -26.24
N ILE A 698 16.90 4.33 -25.64
CA ILE A 698 16.03 5.26 -26.33
C ILE A 698 16.86 6.54 -26.45
N ASP A 699 17.68 6.60 -27.49
CA ASP A 699 18.31 7.83 -27.93
C ASP A 699 17.22 8.68 -28.58
N VAL A 700 16.82 9.76 -27.90
CA VAL A 700 15.72 10.63 -28.33
C VAL A 700 16.08 11.42 -29.60
N ASP A 701 17.31 11.30 -30.10
CA ASP A 701 17.79 11.97 -31.31
C ASP A 701 17.86 11.07 -32.56
N ALA A 702 17.53 9.78 -32.49
CA ALA A 702 17.55 8.90 -33.66
C ALA A 702 16.21 8.90 -34.42
N LYS A 703 15.93 9.98 -35.17
CA LYS A 703 14.76 10.10 -36.05
C LYS A 703 14.93 9.41 -37.42
N GLU A 704 15.95 8.57 -37.62
CA GLU A 704 16.35 8.14 -38.98
C GLU A 704 16.51 6.62 -39.23
N SER A 705 16.22 5.72 -38.28
CA SER A 705 16.47 4.28 -38.51
C SER A 705 15.27 3.34 -38.40
N PHE A 706 14.04 3.82 -38.56
CA PHE A 706 12.82 3.00 -38.46
C PHE A 706 12.24 2.50 -39.79
N ASP A 707 12.99 2.61 -40.90
CA ASP A 707 12.50 2.23 -42.24
C ASP A 707 13.04 0.90 -42.80
N ASN A 708 13.95 0.19 -42.13
CA ASN A 708 14.54 -1.03 -42.69
C ASN A 708 14.55 -2.19 -41.70
N THR A 709 13.38 -2.81 -41.43
CA THR A 709 13.27 -4.25 -41.14
C THR A 709 11.80 -4.68 -40.99
N VAL A 710 11.12 -4.91 -42.12
CA VAL A 710 9.95 -5.79 -42.21
C VAL A 710 10.13 -6.67 -43.44
N VAL A 711 10.67 -7.89 -43.22
CA VAL A 711 10.35 -9.14 -43.94
C VAL A 711 10.40 -10.25 -42.90
#